data_AF-A0A974C1P5-F1
#
_entry.id   AF-A0A974C1P5-F1
#
_cell.length_a   1.000
_cell.length_b   1.000
_cell.length_c   1.000
_cell.angle_alpha   90.00
_cell.angle_beta   90.00
_cell.angle_gamma   90.00
#
_symmetry.space_group_name_H-M   'P 1'
#
loop_
_entity.id
_entity.type
_entity.pdbx_description
1 polymer ?
#
loop_
_entity_poly.entity_id
_entity_poly.type
_entity_poly.pdbx_seq_one_letter_code
_entity_poly.pdbx_strand_id
1 'polypeptide(L)'
;VVEKEKEIKQMHDSLTHEHVNFTNSKEELKMVQRDNAAIKSELQSLHALKDETVILNHALEQMQRSVMEKDEQIRILDERLKAELAKVSSNIEDFKANKDTLGQLEKSSQEKDEKIKTVEELLETGLIQLANKEEELRTMRNENESMRSGLKTLQEQQTAQISLTSVLEELKNQIHEKEGTIKSVQDLLQAEQQKVNSQEATVRALNQEMESLKEALRNSQLEKAEQLSNGAQVQELQNELRNKEDSLKNIEMRFKEREKDIVDRERQIQDLDKECKVLKAHTEEVQKKLQQSESTSSQAENLQSRLAEQEEKVRNTEASLLEKEKSINDKSQELQTLRAENNVLKVQASELQQKHKQQIEQVSSAVHSEQLLKTLAEKDRHITELQSELESLKSAVEQQRKKNNDLREKNWKAMEALASTEKMLQERMNKTAKEQQQLAQTAETQARQILQKLFPSVSVSVGLCHSDWVQEFEKGARNCLNESAGAEKLKVMEEKLKEGEETHTMLQLECEKYKSVLAETEGILQRLQRSVEEEEGKWKLKVEESQQELDKVKCTVCTLEKELENLRKKDKATENLQKDINHLESELEKAESERSTYVSEVRELKDLLTELQRKLDGSYSEAIRQNEELILLKSQLNETLLKLEGEQSERQKVASDLHEAQKSLDLIQLEILKASGDANVIENSDVSPEMEEQEKKEKLMPSLSQTVTKLQQCLQAVNQQLTKGRETFQIIGMNRIQNSNKKKCKYMTQMF
;
A
#
# COMPACT_ATOMS: atom_id res chain seq x y z
N VAL A 1 25.81 -134.37 151.15
CA VAL A 1 24.61 -133.66 150.61
C VAL A 1 24.94 -132.20 150.40
N VAL A 2 25.16 -131.41 151.47
CA VAL A 2 25.47 -129.96 151.40
C VAL A 2 26.59 -129.57 150.40
N GLU A 3 27.70 -130.30 150.35
CA GLU A 3 28.80 -130.03 149.39
C GLU A 3 28.32 -130.07 147.92
N LYS A 4 27.49 -131.07 147.57
CA LYS A 4 26.95 -131.28 146.22
C LYS A 4 25.93 -130.21 145.85
N GLU A 5 25.11 -129.76 146.80
CA GLU A 5 24.19 -128.65 146.59
C GLU A 5 24.93 -127.33 146.38
N LYS A 6 26.07 -127.14 147.05
CA LYS A 6 26.96 -125.99 146.84
C LYS A 6 27.61 -126.03 145.44
N GLU A 7 28.12 -127.18 145.01
CA GLU A 7 28.62 -127.37 143.63
C GLU A 7 27.54 -127.11 142.58
N ILE A 8 26.33 -127.67 142.75
CA ILE A 8 25.21 -127.49 141.82
C ILE A 8 24.77 -126.04 141.77
N LYS A 9 24.71 -125.35 142.91
CA LYS A 9 24.39 -123.91 142.96
C LYS A 9 25.46 -123.09 142.26
N GLN A 10 26.74 -123.34 142.54
CA GLN A 10 27.85 -122.62 141.90
C GLN A 10 27.92 -122.86 140.38
N MET A 11 27.53 -124.06 139.92
CA MET A 11 27.40 -124.39 138.49
C MET A 11 26.18 -123.70 137.86
N HIS A 12 25.04 -123.64 138.55
CA HIS A 12 23.85 -122.94 138.09
C HIS A 12 24.07 -121.41 138.02
N ASP A 13 24.74 -120.84 139.02
CA ASP A 13 25.15 -119.44 139.07
C ASP A 13 26.15 -119.12 137.93
N SER A 14 27.06 -120.05 137.59
CA SER A 14 27.94 -119.92 136.42
C SER A 14 27.18 -120.01 135.09
N LEU A 15 26.25 -120.96 134.94
CA LEU A 15 25.47 -121.11 133.70
C LEU A 15 24.53 -119.92 133.48
N THR A 16 23.92 -119.38 134.54
CA THR A 16 23.11 -118.17 134.44
C THR A 16 23.97 -116.94 134.13
N HIS A 17 25.19 -116.85 134.68
CA HIS A 17 26.14 -115.80 134.30
C HIS A 17 26.56 -115.91 132.81
N GLU A 18 26.87 -117.10 132.30
CA GLU A 18 27.17 -117.31 130.87
C GLU A 18 25.96 -117.03 129.98
N HIS A 19 24.74 -117.43 130.37
CA HIS A 19 23.54 -117.10 129.62
C HIS A 19 23.26 -115.60 129.58
N VAL A 20 23.51 -114.87 130.68
CA VAL A 20 23.45 -113.40 130.70
C VAL A 20 24.52 -112.80 129.78
N ASN A 21 25.77 -113.27 129.85
CA ASN A 21 26.85 -112.79 128.98
C ASN A 21 26.57 -113.07 127.49
N PHE A 22 26.05 -114.24 127.14
CA PHE A 22 25.66 -114.57 125.77
C PHE A 22 24.46 -113.74 125.30
N THR A 23 23.51 -113.43 126.19
CA THR A 23 22.35 -112.57 125.88
C THR A 23 22.81 -111.12 125.66
N ASN A 24 23.70 -110.61 126.50
CA ASN A 24 24.33 -109.30 126.34
C ASN A 24 25.10 -109.23 125.03
N SER A 25 26.02 -110.17 124.76
CA SER A 25 26.82 -110.20 123.53
C SER A 25 25.97 -110.40 122.27
N LYS A 26 24.84 -111.11 122.36
CA LYS A 26 23.84 -111.20 121.28
C LYS A 26 23.12 -109.88 121.04
N GLU A 27 22.81 -109.10 122.08
CA GLU A 27 22.17 -107.79 121.92
C GLU A 27 23.17 -106.71 121.48
N GLU A 28 24.44 -106.79 121.91
CA GLU A 28 25.58 -106.05 121.34
C GLU A 28 25.76 -106.35 119.85
N LEU A 29 25.74 -107.63 119.44
CA LEU A 29 25.83 -107.99 118.03
C LEU A 29 24.65 -107.44 117.22
N LYS A 30 23.43 -107.45 117.75
CA LYS A 30 22.28 -106.79 117.12
C LYS A 30 22.44 -105.28 117.08
N MET A 31 23.04 -104.65 118.09
CA MET A 31 23.35 -103.21 118.11
C MET A 31 24.32 -102.90 116.97
N VAL A 32 25.45 -103.59 116.90
CA VAL A 32 26.45 -103.49 115.81
C VAL A 32 25.84 -103.78 114.43
N GLN A 33 24.85 -104.68 114.32
CA GLN A 33 24.13 -104.92 113.07
C GLN A 33 23.17 -103.77 112.70
N ARG A 34 22.47 -103.18 113.67
CA ARG A 34 21.65 -101.97 113.45
C ARG A 34 22.54 -100.79 113.05
N ASP A 35 23.67 -100.62 113.72
CA ASP A 35 24.64 -99.55 113.45
C ASP A 35 25.28 -99.73 112.06
N ASN A 36 25.69 -100.95 111.68
CA ASN A 36 26.15 -101.23 110.32
C ASN A 36 25.06 -101.00 109.25
N ALA A 37 23.79 -101.29 109.55
CA ALA A 37 22.69 -100.99 108.64
C ALA A 37 22.46 -99.47 108.51
N ALA A 38 22.56 -98.72 109.61
CA ALA A 38 22.49 -97.26 109.62
C ALA A 38 23.66 -96.63 108.83
N ILE A 39 24.90 -97.03 109.12
CA ILE A 39 26.11 -96.59 108.40
C ILE A 39 26.02 -96.93 106.91
N LYS A 40 25.50 -98.11 106.54
CA LYS A 40 25.29 -98.47 105.14
C LYS A 40 24.23 -97.59 104.45
N SER A 41 23.14 -97.26 105.14
CA SER A 41 22.12 -96.33 104.66
C SER A 41 22.68 -94.90 104.51
N GLU A 42 23.52 -94.46 105.45
CA GLU A 42 24.18 -93.16 105.43
C GLU A 42 25.22 -93.07 104.31
N LEU A 43 26.03 -94.12 104.08
CA LEU A 43 26.92 -94.22 102.94
C LEU A 43 26.17 -94.21 101.60
N GLN A 44 25.01 -94.88 101.50
CA GLN A 44 24.17 -94.82 100.31
C GLN A 44 23.60 -93.41 100.07
N SER A 45 23.19 -92.71 101.14
CA SER A 45 22.77 -91.31 101.10
C SER A 45 23.90 -90.38 100.64
N LEU A 46 25.11 -90.54 101.20
CA LEU A 46 26.31 -89.78 100.82
C LEU A 46 26.73 -90.03 99.37
N HIS A 47 26.58 -91.25 98.86
CA HIS A 47 26.80 -91.55 97.45
C HIS A 47 25.78 -90.83 96.55
N ALA A 48 24.49 -90.87 96.90
CA ALA A 48 23.46 -90.15 96.14
C ALA A 48 23.70 -88.61 96.13
N LEU A 49 24.04 -88.03 97.28
CA LEU A 49 24.43 -86.62 97.42
C LEU A 49 25.67 -86.27 96.58
N LYS A 50 26.66 -87.16 96.52
CA LYS A 50 27.85 -86.98 95.69
C LYS A 50 27.51 -86.99 94.20
N ASP A 51 26.67 -87.92 93.76
CA ASP A 51 26.27 -88.03 92.35
C ASP A 51 25.40 -86.83 91.94
N GLU A 52 24.50 -86.36 92.81
CA GLU A 52 23.74 -85.11 92.63
C GLU A 52 24.67 -83.88 92.55
N THR A 53 25.71 -83.82 93.40
CA THR A 53 26.72 -82.75 93.35
C THR A 53 27.49 -82.76 92.03
N VAL A 54 27.81 -83.93 91.47
CA VAL A 54 28.46 -84.06 90.15
C VAL A 54 27.54 -83.57 89.03
N ILE A 55 26.24 -83.92 89.08
CA ILE A 55 25.25 -83.45 88.10
C ILE A 55 25.10 -81.91 88.16
N LEU A 56 25.01 -81.34 89.37
CA LEU A 56 24.92 -79.89 89.58
C LEU A 56 26.17 -79.15 89.07
N ASN A 57 27.37 -79.67 89.33
CA ASN A 57 28.61 -79.11 88.81
C ASN A 57 28.65 -79.14 87.28
N HIS A 58 28.23 -80.25 86.65
CA HIS A 58 28.19 -80.32 85.18
C HIS A 58 27.17 -79.35 84.58
N ALA A 59 26.01 -79.18 85.21
CA ALA A 59 25.01 -78.19 84.81
C ALA A 59 25.54 -76.75 84.94
N LEU A 60 26.30 -76.46 86.01
CA LEU A 60 26.95 -75.16 86.21
C LEU A 60 28.01 -74.88 85.13
N GLU A 61 28.86 -75.85 84.79
CA GLU A 61 29.84 -75.73 83.70
C GLU A 61 29.18 -75.50 82.32
N GLN A 62 28.05 -76.16 82.05
CA GLN A 62 27.28 -75.92 80.83
C GLN A 62 26.69 -74.50 80.81
N MET A 63 26.16 -74.04 81.93
CA MET A 63 25.62 -72.68 82.08
C MET A 63 26.70 -71.62 81.89
N GLN A 64 27.88 -71.80 82.49
CA GLN A 64 29.04 -70.92 82.34
C GLN A 64 29.52 -70.85 80.88
N ARG A 65 29.60 -72.00 80.17
CA ARG A 65 29.90 -72.02 78.73
C ARG A 65 28.86 -71.24 77.90
N SER A 66 27.57 -71.45 78.17
CA SER A 66 26.50 -70.71 77.46
C SER A 66 26.51 -69.21 77.76
N VAL A 67 26.93 -68.78 78.96
CA VAL A 67 27.11 -67.35 79.29
C VAL A 67 28.28 -66.77 78.49
N MET A 68 29.46 -67.42 78.48
CA MET A 68 30.61 -66.93 77.70
C MET A 68 30.31 -66.84 76.19
N GLU A 69 29.58 -67.81 75.63
CA GLU A 69 29.15 -67.78 74.22
C GLU A 69 28.22 -66.59 73.92
N LYS A 70 27.33 -66.24 74.86
CA LYS A 70 26.43 -65.08 74.73
C LYS A 70 27.16 -63.75 74.91
N ASP A 71 28.08 -63.65 75.85
CA ASP A 71 28.89 -62.46 76.07
C ASP A 71 29.76 -62.15 74.84
N GLU A 72 30.33 -63.18 74.21
CA GLU A 72 31.08 -63.02 72.96
C GLU A 72 30.17 -62.60 71.78
N GLN A 73 28.96 -63.15 71.67
CA GLN A 73 27.97 -62.67 70.68
C GLN A 73 27.57 -61.21 70.91
N ILE A 74 27.39 -60.79 72.18
CA ILE A 74 27.11 -59.40 72.55
C ILE A 74 28.28 -58.49 72.14
N ARG A 75 29.53 -58.90 72.40
CA ARG A 75 30.74 -58.17 72.00
C ARG A 75 30.79 -57.95 70.48
N ILE A 76 30.55 -59.00 69.69
CA ILE A 76 30.54 -58.93 68.22
C ILE A 76 29.41 -58.00 67.71
N LEU A 77 28.24 -58.03 68.35
CA LEU A 77 27.12 -57.16 67.98
C LEU A 77 27.38 -55.69 68.33
N ASP A 78 28.01 -55.40 69.47
CA ASP A 78 28.39 -54.05 69.88
C ASP A 78 29.49 -53.46 68.97
N GLU A 79 30.49 -54.26 68.59
CA GLU A 79 31.50 -53.87 67.58
C GLU A 79 30.85 -53.56 66.21
N ARG A 80 29.88 -54.38 65.78
CA ARG A 80 29.12 -54.13 64.54
C ARG A 80 28.25 -52.87 64.64
N LEU A 81 27.61 -52.63 65.78
CA LEU A 81 26.79 -51.43 66.01
C LEU A 81 27.67 -50.16 65.94
N LYS A 82 28.84 -50.19 66.58
CA LYS A 82 29.83 -49.10 66.53
C LYS A 82 30.31 -48.82 65.10
N ALA A 83 30.55 -49.86 64.31
CA ALA A 83 30.95 -49.69 62.91
C ALA A 83 29.86 -49.02 62.05
N GLU A 84 28.58 -49.43 62.19
CA GLU A 84 27.48 -48.78 61.47
C GLU A 84 27.23 -47.34 61.97
N LEU A 85 27.36 -47.07 63.27
CA LEU A 85 27.28 -45.70 63.81
C LEU A 85 28.38 -44.79 63.24
N ALA A 86 29.62 -45.26 63.14
CA ALA A 86 30.71 -44.51 62.51
C ALA A 86 30.44 -44.22 61.02
N LYS A 87 29.90 -45.21 60.29
CA LYS A 87 29.52 -45.06 58.88
C LYS A 87 28.36 -44.07 58.67
N VAL A 88 27.35 -44.10 59.54
CA VAL A 88 26.26 -43.10 59.53
C VAL A 88 26.80 -41.70 59.83
N SER A 89 27.75 -41.57 60.77
CA SER A 89 28.40 -40.28 61.06
C SER A 89 29.15 -39.73 59.84
N SER A 90 29.94 -40.56 59.15
CA SER A 90 30.62 -40.18 57.89
C SER A 90 29.62 -39.70 56.83
N ASN A 91 28.55 -40.46 56.59
CA ASN A 91 27.53 -40.11 55.61
C ASN A 91 26.82 -38.77 55.92
N ILE A 92 26.67 -38.42 57.21
CA ILE A 92 26.10 -37.13 57.63
C ILE A 92 27.07 -35.98 57.35
N GLU A 93 28.37 -36.17 57.57
CA GLU A 93 29.40 -35.19 57.22
C GLU A 93 29.49 -34.99 55.69
N ASP A 94 29.50 -36.07 54.91
CA ASP A 94 29.48 -36.03 53.44
C ASP A 94 28.22 -35.32 52.90
N PHE A 95 27.05 -35.62 53.47
CA PHE A 95 25.79 -34.96 53.09
C PHE A 95 25.82 -33.45 53.41
N LYS A 96 26.43 -33.07 54.54
CA LYS A 96 26.60 -31.67 54.93
C LYS A 96 27.55 -30.92 53.98
N ALA A 97 28.70 -31.53 53.65
CA ALA A 97 29.63 -30.99 52.66
C ALA A 97 28.96 -30.80 51.28
N ASN A 98 28.22 -31.82 50.81
CA ASN A 98 27.47 -31.72 49.56
C ASN A 98 26.42 -30.59 49.58
N LYS A 99 25.68 -30.44 50.69
CA LYS A 99 24.73 -29.33 50.87
C LYS A 99 25.41 -27.95 50.77
N ASP A 100 26.57 -27.80 51.40
CA ASP A 100 27.31 -26.53 51.36
C ASP A 100 27.84 -26.23 49.94
N THR A 101 28.30 -27.24 49.19
CA THR A 101 28.68 -27.06 47.77
C THR A 101 27.49 -26.69 46.88
N LEU A 102 26.32 -27.28 47.11
CA LEU A 102 25.10 -26.95 46.37
C LEU A 102 24.69 -25.49 46.61
N GLY A 103 24.75 -25.01 47.85
CA GLY A 103 24.45 -23.61 48.19
C GLY A 103 25.47 -22.61 47.61
N GLN A 104 26.73 -23.01 47.38
CA GLN A 104 27.70 -22.21 46.64
C GLN A 104 27.37 -22.16 45.13
N LEU A 105 26.96 -23.30 44.56
CA LEU A 105 26.58 -23.39 43.15
C LEU A 105 25.31 -22.58 42.84
N GLU A 106 24.33 -22.62 43.75
CA GLU A 106 23.09 -21.83 43.66
C GLU A 106 23.36 -20.32 43.67
N LYS A 107 24.21 -19.83 44.59
CA LYS A 107 24.67 -18.44 44.60
C LYS A 107 25.41 -18.06 43.31
N SER A 108 26.31 -18.93 42.83
CA SER A 108 27.03 -18.72 41.58
C SER A 108 26.11 -18.67 40.36
N SER A 109 24.97 -19.36 40.39
CA SER A 109 23.91 -19.24 39.37
C SER A 109 23.22 -17.88 39.47
N GLN A 110 22.75 -17.49 40.66
CA GLN A 110 22.07 -16.21 40.87
C GLN A 110 22.94 -15.01 40.45
N GLU A 111 24.24 -15.02 40.79
CA GLU A 111 25.20 -13.99 40.35
C GLU A 111 25.41 -13.95 38.81
N LYS A 112 25.19 -15.06 38.10
CA LYS A 112 25.24 -15.09 36.63
C LYS A 112 23.93 -14.59 36.04
N ASP A 113 22.80 -14.95 36.61
CA ASP A 113 21.47 -14.51 36.17
C ASP A 113 21.33 -12.98 36.30
N GLU A 114 21.82 -12.39 37.40
CA GLU A 114 21.91 -10.93 37.58
C GLU A 114 22.82 -10.25 36.54
N LYS A 115 23.96 -10.87 36.20
CA LYS A 115 24.87 -10.36 35.16
C LYS A 115 24.27 -10.46 33.76
N ILE A 116 23.57 -11.54 33.45
CA ILE A 116 22.84 -11.72 32.18
C ILE A 116 21.79 -10.61 32.05
N LYS A 117 20.96 -10.40 33.09
CA LYS A 117 19.97 -9.34 33.10
C LYS A 117 20.58 -7.94 32.89
N THR A 118 21.72 -7.67 33.52
CA THR A 118 22.44 -6.39 33.34
C THR A 118 22.93 -6.21 31.89
N VAL A 119 23.37 -7.30 31.23
CA VAL A 119 23.77 -7.28 29.82
C VAL A 119 22.56 -7.10 28.89
N GLU A 120 21.41 -7.72 29.20
CA GLU A 120 20.17 -7.53 28.46
C GLU A 120 19.68 -6.08 28.52
N GLU A 121 19.63 -5.47 29.71
CA GLU A 121 19.26 -4.05 29.90
C GLU A 121 20.20 -3.08 29.13
N LEU A 122 21.50 -3.39 29.07
CA LEU A 122 22.47 -2.61 28.28
C LEU A 122 22.31 -2.81 26.77
N LEU A 123 21.99 -4.02 26.31
CA LEU A 123 21.74 -4.31 24.89
C LEU A 123 20.45 -3.64 24.40
N GLU A 124 19.37 -3.68 25.19
CA GLU A 124 18.12 -2.97 24.90
C GLU A 124 18.37 -1.46 24.79
N THR A 125 19.09 -0.88 25.75
CA THR A 125 19.48 0.54 25.72
C THR A 125 20.30 0.89 24.46
N GLY A 126 21.25 0.02 24.08
CA GLY A 126 22.07 0.19 22.88
C GLY A 126 21.27 0.11 21.58
N LEU A 127 20.30 -0.80 21.49
CA LEU A 127 19.40 -0.93 20.33
C LEU A 127 18.49 0.29 20.18
N ILE A 128 17.94 0.82 21.29
CA ILE A 128 17.14 2.05 21.28
C ILE A 128 17.98 3.25 20.79
N GLN A 129 19.23 3.38 21.24
CA GLN A 129 20.13 4.45 20.78
C GLN A 129 20.46 4.33 19.27
N LEU A 130 20.69 3.12 18.77
CA LEU A 130 20.90 2.87 17.34
C LEU A 130 19.66 3.23 16.51
N ALA A 131 18.46 2.83 16.94
CA ALA A 131 17.20 3.16 16.28
C ALA A 131 16.99 4.69 16.21
N ASN A 132 17.23 5.40 17.31
CA ASN A 132 17.14 6.87 17.35
C ASN A 132 18.16 7.53 16.41
N LYS A 133 19.40 7.04 16.36
CA LYS A 133 20.43 7.55 15.44
C LYS A 133 20.15 7.23 13.98
N GLU A 134 19.50 6.10 13.69
CA GLU A 134 19.06 5.79 12.34
C GLU A 134 17.93 6.71 11.88
N GLU A 135 17.00 7.09 12.77
CA GLU A 135 15.96 8.08 12.47
C GLU A 135 16.56 9.48 12.23
N GLU A 136 17.52 9.93 13.06
CA GLU A 136 18.27 11.17 12.80
C GLU A 136 18.97 11.16 11.43
N LEU A 137 19.57 10.03 11.03
CA LEU A 137 20.17 9.90 9.69
C LEU A 137 19.13 9.87 8.57
N ARG A 138 17.90 9.43 8.85
CA ARG A 138 16.78 9.39 7.91
C ARG A 138 16.21 10.79 7.67
N THR A 139 16.00 11.58 8.72
CA THR A 139 15.58 12.98 8.59
C THR A 139 16.62 13.81 7.83
N MET A 140 17.91 13.69 8.20
CA MET A 140 19.01 14.37 7.50
C MET A 140 19.12 13.97 6.02
N ARG A 141 18.81 12.72 5.63
CA ARG A 141 18.74 12.33 4.21
C ARG A 141 17.57 12.98 3.50
N ASN A 142 16.37 12.96 4.10
CA ASN A 142 15.17 13.56 3.52
C ASN A 142 15.35 15.08 3.32
N GLU A 143 15.99 15.77 4.27
CA GLU A 143 16.33 17.19 4.14
C GLU A 143 17.33 17.45 3.00
N ASN A 144 18.35 16.61 2.85
CA ASN A 144 19.30 16.71 1.73
C ASN A 144 18.64 16.43 0.37
N GLU A 145 17.72 15.47 0.27
CA GLU A 145 16.94 15.22 -0.94
C GLU A 145 16.01 16.39 -1.27
N SER A 146 15.35 16.96 -0.26
CA SER A 146 14.54 18.17 -0.38
C SER A 146 15.36 19.36 -0.89
N MET A 147 16.50 19.67 -0.25
CA MET A 147 17.41 20.74 -0.71
C MET A 147 17.93 20.50 -2.13
N ARG A 148 18.25 19.25 -2.49
CA ARG A 148 18.68 18.89 -3.85
C ARG A 148 17.56 19.07 -4.88
N SER A 149 16.31 18.79 -4.51
CA SER A 149 15.15 19.05 -5.37
C SER A 149 14.93 20.56 -5.56
N GLY A 150 15.04 21.35 -4.48
CA GLY A 150 14.93 22.82 -4.52
C GLY A 150 16.03 23.48 -5.36
N LEU A 151 17.28 22.99 -5.28
CA LEU A 151 18.37 23.45 -6.15
C LEU A 151 18.09 23.16 -7.63
N LYS A 152 17.46 22.02 -7.95
CA LYS A 152 17.10 21.65 -9.33
C LYS A 152 16.00 22.56 -9.89
N THR A 153 14.94 22.84 -9.13
CA THR A 153 13.90 23.80 -9.55
C THR A 153 14.45 25.22 -9.66
N LEU A 154 15.35 25.64 -8.78
CA LEU A 154 16.01 26.96 -8.89
C LEU A 154 16.88 27.05 -10.16
N GLN A 155 17.59 25.97 -10.51
CA GLN A 155 18.37 25.88 -11.75
C GLN A 155 17.48 25.92 -12.99
N GLU A 156 16.36 25.19 -12.99
CA GLU A 156 15.36 25.21 -14.07
C GLU A 156 14.77 26.62 -14.26
N GLN A 157 14.41 27.30 -13.15
CA GLN A 157 13.98 28.70 -13.16
C GLN A 157 15.05 29.65 -13.72
N GLN A 158 16.32 29.45 -13.34
CA GLN A 158 17.42 30.27 -13.86
C GLN A 158 17.60 30.09 -15.38
N THR A 159 17.51 28.87 -15.91
CA THR A 159 17.52 28.64 -17.36
C THR A 159 16.31 29.26 -18.08
N ALA A 160 15.12 29.20 -17.47
CA ALA A 160 13.93 29.85 -18.03
C ALA A 160 14.08 31.39 -18.03
N GLN A 161 14.68 31.97 -16.98
CA GLN A 161 14.97 33.40 -16.91
C GLN A 161 15.96 33.83 -17.98
N ILE A 162 17.05 33.08 -18.20
CA ILE A 162 18.03 33.35 -19.27
C ILE A 162 17.34 33.31 -20.66
N SER A 163 16.45 32.34 -20.89
CA SER A 163 15.64 32.26 -22.11
C SER A 163 14.73 33.47 -22.29
N LEU A 164 14.06 33.93 -21.23
CA LEU A 164 13.22 35.13 -21.26
C LEU A 164 14.04 36.39 -21.55
N THR A 165 15.23 36.53 -20.96
CA THR A 165 16.14 37.65 -21.26
C THR A 165 16.57 37.65 -22.73
N SER A 166 16.83 36.48 -23.33
CA SER A 166 17.10 36.37 -24.77
C SER A 166 15.93 36.85 -25.63
N VAL A 167 14.70 36.48 -25.28
CA VAL A 167 13.50 36.91 -26.02
C VAL A 167 13.25 38.42 -25.86
N LEU A 168 13.53 38.99 -24.69
CA LEU A 168 13.38 40.43 -24.46
C LEU A 168 14.39 41.27 -25.26
N GLU A 169 15.64 40.80 -25.39
CA GLU A 169 16.64 41.51 -26.21
C GLU A 169 16.31 41.40 -27.71
N GLU A 170 15.76 40.27 -28.17
CA GLU A 170 15.25 40.10 -29.55
C GLU A 170 14.06 41.03 -29.84
N LEU A 171 13.07 41.10 -28.94
CA LEU A 171 11.94 42.03 -29.07
C LEU A 171 12.40 43.50 -29.06
N LYS A 172 13.40 43.84 -28.25
CA LYS A 172 14.01 45.18 -28.22
C LYS A 172 14.72 45.53 -29.53
N ASN A 173 15.42 44.57 -30.16
CA ASN A 173 16.00 44.74 -31.49
C ASN A 173 14.91 44.98 -32.55
N GLN A 174 13.82 44.21 -32.52
CA GLN A 174 12.69 44.39 -33.43
C GLN A 174 11.99 45.74 -33.24
N ILE A 175 11.79 46.19 -31.99
CA ILE A 175 11.26 47.53 -31.70
C ILE A 175 12.16 48.61 -32.31
N HIS A 176 13.48 48.50 -32.13
CA HIS A 176 14.42 49.50 -32.66
C HIS A 176 14.46 49.52 -34.20
N GLU A 177 14.32 48.37 -34.85
CA GLU A 177 14.14 48.29 -36.30
C GLU A 177 12.84 49.00 -36.74
N LYS A 178 11.71 48.75 -36.05
CA LYS A 178 10.44 49.42 -36.35
C LYS A 178 10.51 50.94 -36.13
N GLU A 179 11.13 51.40 -35.04
CA GLU A 179 11.40 52.83 -34.80
C GLU A 179 12.17 53.47 -35.97
N GLY A 180 13.20 52.78 -36.48
CA GLY A 180 13.95 53.21 -37.67
C GLY A 180 13.07 53.33 -38.92
N THR A 181 12.20 52.35 -39.18
CA THR A 181 11.27 52.40 -40.33
C THR A 181 10.22 53.51 -40.20
N ILE A 182 9.67 53.72 -39.00
CA ILE A 182 8.70 54.79 -38.71
C ILE A 182 9.32 56.16 -39.00
N LYS A 183 10.56 56.38 -38.56
CA LYS A 183 11.28 57.64 -38.78
C LYS A 183 11.49 57.92 -40.28
N SER A 184 11.88 56.92 -41.06
CA SER A 184 12.00 57.03 -42.52
C SER A 184 10.68 57.38 -43.21
N VAL A 185 9.56 56.79 -42.78
CA VAL A 185 8.22 57.13 -43.29
C VAL A 185 7.81 58.56 -42.90
N GLN A 186 8.15 58.99 -41.69
CA GLN A 186 7.87 60.34 -41.19
C GLN A 186 8.64 61.42 -41.97
N ASP A 187 9.91 61.18 -42.28
CA ASP A 187 10.74 62.06 -43.12
C ASP A 187 10.17 62.18 -44.56
N LEU A 188 9.73 61.07 -45.15
CA LEU A 188 9.08 61.04 -46.46
C LEU A 188 7.74 61.83 -46.48
N LEU A 189 6.91 61.66 -45.45
CA LEU A 189 5.64 62.38 -45.32
C LEU A 189 5.87 63.89 -45.18
N GLN A 190 6.89 64.30 -44.42
CA GLN A 190 7.25 65.70 -44.25
C GLN A 190 7.74 66.34 -45.57
N ALA A 191 8.50 65.61 -46.39
CA ALA A 191 8.92 66.07 -47.71
C ALA A 191 7.72 66.30 -48.65
N GLU A 192 6.76 65.39 -48.68
CA GLU A 192 5.58 65.52 -49.55
C GLU A 192 4.64 66.65 -49.06
N GLN A 193 4.53 66.89 -47.75
CA GLN A 193 3.81 68.04 -47.20
C GLN A 193 4.42 69.39 -47.65
N GLN A 194 5.75 69.51 -47.69
CA GLN A 194 6.41 70.72 -48.20
C GLN A 194 6.10 70.95 -49.69
N LYS A 195 6.04 69.88 -50.48
CA LYS A 195 5.70 69.92 -51.90
C LYS A 195 4.23 70.36 -52.13
N VAL A 196 3.27 69.81 -51.38
CA VAL A 196 1.86 70.25 -51.44
C VAL A 196 1.73 71.75 -51.10
N ASN A 197 2.40 72.21 -50.03
CA ASN A 197 2.38 73.63 -49.64
C ASN A 197 2.92 74.56 -50.76
N SER A 198 3.93 74.10 -51.53
CA SER A 198 4.46 74.86 -52.67
C SER A 198 3.47 74.96 -53.84
N GLN A 199 2.72 73.89 -54.11
CA GLN A 199 1.69 73.86 -55.16
C GLN A 199 0.51 74.77 -54.81
N GLU A 200 0.07 74.77 -53.54
CA GLU A 200 -1.02 75.63 -53.08
C GLU A 200 -0.67 77.13 -53.19
N ALA A 201 0.60 77.50 -52.97
CA ALA A 201 1.08 78.87 -53.19
C ALA A 201 0.95 79.30 -54.66
N THR A 202 1.29 78.42 -55.62
CA THR A 202 1.13 78.72 -57.05
C THR A 202 -0.34 78.89 -57.48
N VAL A 203 -1.26 78.11 -56.91
CA VAL A 203 -2.71 78.26 -57.18
C VAL A 203 -3.25 79.61 -56.66
N ARG A 204 -2.78 80.06 -55.48
CA ARG A 204 -3.18 81.36 -54.92
C ARG A 204 -2.76 82.55 -55.78
N ALA A 205 -1.59 82.50 -56.42
CA ALA A 205 -1.12 83.56 -57.32
C ALA A 205 -2.02 83.70 -58.57
N LEU A 206 -2.33 82.57 -59.23
CA LEU A 206 -3.18 82.54 -60.43
C LEU A 206 -4.60 83.09 -60.17
N ASN A 207 -5.16 82.84 -58.99
CA ASN A 207 -6.47 83.39 -58.61
C ASN A 207 -6.47 84.92 -58.43
N GLN A 208 -5.35 85.53 -58.05
CA GLN A 208 -5.25 86.99 -57.91
C GLN A 208 -5.19 87.69 -59.27
N GLU A 209 -4.52 87.10 -60.26
CA GLU A 209 -4.48 87.63 -61.63
C GLU A 209 -5.88 87.69 -62.26
N MET A 210 -6.69 86.65 -62.09
CA MET A 210 -8.04 86.59 -62.69
C MET A 210 -8.99 87.70 -62.21
N GLU A 211 -8.90 88.15 -60.97
CA GLU A 211 -9.81 89.18 -60.46
C GLU A 211 -9.44 90.58 -60.98
N SER A 212 -8.13 90.85 -61.14
CA SER A 212 -7.64 92.12 -61.71
C SER A 212 -8.16 92.37 -63.14
N LEU A 213 -8.33 91.31 -63.93
CA LEU A 213 -8.81 91.39 -65.31
C LEU A 213 -10.32 91.68 -65.40
N LYS A 214 -11.12 91.32 -64.40
CA LYS A 214 -12.56 91.63 -64.37
C LYS A 214 -12.83 93.11 -64.11
N GLU A 215 -12.03 93.74 -63.27
CA GLU A 215 -12.26 95.13 -62.84
C GLU A 215 -11.97 96.13 -63.97
N ALA A 216 -10.98 95.84 -64.83
CA ALA A 216 -10.70 96.59 -66.06
C ALA A 216 -11.88 96.59 -67.05
N LEU A 217 -12.64 95.49 -67.15
CA LEU A 217 -13.78 95.36 -68.06
C LEU A 217 -14.97 96.26 -67.65
N ARG A 218 -15.14 96.48 -66.34
CA ARG A 218 -16.26 97.26 -65.77
C ARG A 218 -16.15 98.76 -66.07
N ASN A 219 -14.92 99.29 -66.13
CA ASN A 219 -14.66 100.72 -66.32
C ASN A 219 -14.88 101.20 -67.77
N SER A 220 -14.96 100.29 -68.75
CA SER A 220 -15.12 100.63 -70.17
C SER A 220 -16.58 100.88 -70.62
N GLN A 221 -17.58 100.68 -69.76
CA GLN A 221 -19.01 100.65 -70.15
C GLN A 221 -19.82 101.89 -69.76
N LEU A 222 -19.23 102.91 -69.13
CA LEU A 222 -19.97 104.07 -68.58
C LEU A 222 -20.05 105.30 -69.52
N GLU A 223 -19.27 105.34 -70.61
CA GLU A 223 -18.94 106.59 -71.31
C GLU A 223 -19.67 106.80 -72.66
N LYS A 224 -20.81 106.10 -72.87
CA LYS A 224 -21.40 105.98 -74.22
C LYS A 224 -22.93 106.14 -74.28
N ALA A 225 -23.45 107.16 -73.61
CA ALA A 225 -24.89 107.45 -73.57
C ALA A 225 -25.22 108.96 -73.56
N GLU A 226 -24.83 109.71 -74.60
CA GLU A 226 -25.40 111.05 -74.83
C GLU A 226 -25.54 111.43 -76.31
N GLN A 227 -26.70 112.01 -76.63
CA GLN A 227 -27.10 112.75 -77.84
C GLN A 227 -27.54 112.01 -79.13
N LEU A 228 -28.72 112.43 -79.60
CA LEU A 228 -29.48 112.02 -80.79
C LEU A 228 -29.51 113.16 -81.82
N SER A 229 -29.80 112.84 -83.10
CA SER A 229 -30.95 113.39 -83.87
C SER A 229 -30.69 113.68 -85.35
N ASN A 230 -31.15 112.73 -86.19
CA ASN A 230 -31.87 112.94 -87.45
C ASN A 230 -31.26 113.73 -88.62
N GLY A 231 -30.37 113.07 -89.35
CA GLY A 231 -30.32 113.11 -90.83
C GLY A 231 -30.97 111.85 -91.43
N ALA A 232 -32.25 111.63 -91.12
CA ALA A 232 -32.90 110.31 -91.22
C ALA A 232 -33.25 109.85 -92.67
N GLN A 233 -33.34 108.52 -92.82
CA GLN A 233 -33.82 107.71 -93.97
C GLN A 233 -32.80 107.09 -94.94
N VAL A 234 -31.67 107.71 -95.30
CA VAL A 234 -30.65 107.01 -96.15
C VAL A 234 -29.61 106.27 -95.29
N GLN A 235 -29.24 106.85 -94.15
CA GLN A 235 -28.39 106.17 -93.16
C GLN A 235 -29.17 105.12 -92.34
N GLU A 236 -30.50 105.13 -92.37
CA GLU A 236 -31.38 104.15 -91.72
C GLU A 236 -31.08 102.74 -92.23
N LEU A 237 -31.07 102.52 -93.55
CA LEU A 237 -30.80 101.21 -94.15
C LEU A 237 -29.34 100.75 -93.98
N GLN A 238 -28.37 101.67 -93.90
CA GLN A 238 -26.98 101.33 -93.58
C GLN A 238 -26.78 101.00 -92.09
N ASN A 239 -27.50 101.68 -91.19
CA ASN A 239 -27.50 101.37 -89.77
C ASN A 239 -28.31 100.11 -89.46
N GLU A 240 -29.40 99.82 -90.18
CA GLU A 240 -30.08 98.53 -90.10
C GLU A 240 -29.17 97.41 -90.61
N LEU A 241 -28.48 97.58 -91.74
CA LEU A 241 -27.53 96.57 -92.22
C LEU A 241 -26.40 96.33 -91.21
N ARG A 242 -25.82 97.40 -90.63
CA ARG A 242 -24.77 97.28 -89.61
C ARG A 242 -25.27 96.72 -88.28
N ASN A 243 -26.46 97.10 -87.83
CA ASN A 243 -27.10 96.52 -86.66
C ASN A 243 -27.44 95.04 -86.89
N LYS A 244 -27.79 94.66 -88.13
CA LYS A 244 -27.93 93.25 -88.53
C LYS A 244 -26.58 92.56 -88.55
N GLU A 245 -25.49 93.15 -89.05
CA GLU A 245 -24.13 92.59 -88.98
C GLU A 245 -23.61 92.42 -87.54
N ASP A 246 -23.80 93.41 -86.67
CA ASP A 246 -23.36 93.34 -85.27
C ASP A 246 -24.25 92.41 -84.43
N SER A 247 -25.54 92.30 -84.72
CA SER A 247 -26.37 91.23 -84.15
C SER A 247 -26.05 89.86 -84.73
N LEU A 248 -25.60 89.76 -86.00
CA LEU A 248 -25.08 88.51 -86.58
C LEU A 248 -23.77 88.09 -85.92
N LYS A 249 -22.84 89.03 -85.64
CA LYS A 249 -21.63 88.77 -84.83
C LYS A 249 -21.94 88.40 -83.37
N ASN A 250 -22.95 89.00 -82.75
CA ASN A 250 -23.38 88.64 -81.39
C ASN A 250 -23.99 87.23 -81.38
N ILE A 251 -24.79 86.90 -82.39
CA ILE A 251 -25.31 85.55 -82.62
C ILE A 251 -24.15 84.57 -82.92
N GLU A 252 -23.16 84.96 -83.71
CA GLU A 252 -21.99 84.14 -84.06
C GLU A 252 -21.07 83.89 -82.84
N MET A 253 -20.87 84.89 -81.96
CA MET A 253 -20.22 84.67 -80.66
C MET A 253 -21.03 83.72 -79.78
N ARG A 254 -22.35 83.91 -79.65
CA ARG A 254 -23.21 82.97 -78.90
C ARG A 254 -23.25 81.57 -79.50
N PHE A 255 -23.04 81.43 -80.82
CA PHE A 255 -22.87 80.14 -81.48
C PHE A 255 -21.52 79.51 -81.10
N LYS A 256 -20.40 80.25 -81.19
CA LYS A 256 -19.08 79.76 -80.75
C LYS A 256 -19.03 79.41 -79.26
N GLU A 257 -19.74 80.19 -78.44
CA GLU A 257 -19.87 79.95 -77.00
C GLU A 257 -20.74 78.71 -76.73
N ARG A 258 -21.82 78.50 -77.49
CA ARG A 258 -22.59 77.24 -77.47
C ARG A 258 -21.84 76.05 -78.04
N GLU A 259 -21.02 76.21 -79.07
CA GLU A 259 -20.15 75.15 -79.60
C GLU A 259 -19.15 74.72 -78.54
N LYS A 260 -18.57 75.68 -77.80
CA LYS A 260 -17.71 75.39 -76.65
C LYS A 260 -18.47 74.67 -75.54
N ASP A 261 -19.66 75.14 -75.14
CA ASP A 261 -20.52 74.45 -74.17
C ASP A 261 -20.91 73.02 -74.62
N ILE A 262 -21.09 72.81 -75.92
CA ILE A 262 -21.36 71.48 -76.50
C ILE A 262 -20.12 70.59 -76.38
N VAL A 263 -18.94 71.07 -76.76
CA VAL A 263 -17.67 70.33 -76.62
C VAL A 263 -17.36 69.99 -75.16
N ASP A 264 -17.58 70.94 -74.23
CA ASP A 264 -17.38 70.70 -72.79
C ASP A 264 -18.40 69.68 -72.24
N ARG A 265 -19.65 69.67 -72.73
CA ARG A 265 -20.65 68.63 -72.42
C ARG A 265 -20.33 67.28 -73.05
N GLU A 266 -19.85 67.24 -74.29
CA GLU A 266 -19.41 65.99 -74.95
C GLU A 266 -18.23 65.37 -74.19
N ARG A 267 -17.30 66.19 -73.69
CA ARG A 267 -16.21 65.75 -72.83
C ARG A 267 -16.74 65.19 -71.51
N GLN A 268 -17.69 65.87 -70.86
CA GLN A 268 -18.32 65.40 -69.63
C GLN A 268 -19.08 64.06 -69.84
N ILE A 269 -19.75 63.90 -71.00
CA ILE A 269 -20.39 62.63 -71.39
C ILE A 269 -19.33 61.53 -71.63
N GLN A 270 -18.20 61.83 -72.27
CA GLN A 270 -17.10 60.86 -72.43
C GLN A 270 -16.50 60.42 -71.08
N ASP A 271 -16.37 61.34 -70.12
CA ASP A 271 -15.83 61.01 -68.80
C ASP A 271 -16.82 60.15 -67.99
N LEU A 272 -18.13 60.42 -68.08
CA LEU A 272 -19.17 59.55 -67.53
C LEU A 272 -19.26 58.17 -68.23
N ASP A 273 -19.03 58.09 -69.54
CA ASP A 273 -18.95 56.81 -70.28
C ASP A 273 -17.72 55.97 -69.86
N LYS A 274 -16.57 56.61 -69.58
CA LYS A 274 -15.40 55.94 -68.98
C LYS A 274 -15.72 55.42 -67.58
N GLU A 275 -16.39 56.21 -66.75
CA GLU A 275 -16.79 55.80 -65.40
C GLU A 275 -17.78 54.63 -65.45
N CYS A 276 -18.78 54.68 -66.33
CA CYS A 276 -19.71 53.56 -66.55
C CYS A 276 -18.99 52.28 -67.03
N LYS A 277 -17.94 52.39 -67.87
CA LYS A 277 -17.11 51.26 -68.28
C LYS A 277 -16.32 50.66 -67.12
N VAL A 278 -15.77 51.49 -66.22
CA VAL A 278 -15.07 51.03 -65.01
C VAL A 278 -16.04 50.34 -64.05
N LEU A 279 -17.21 50.93 -63.79
CA LEU A 279 -18.25 50.33 -62.94
C LEU A 279 -18.79 49.02 -63.53
N LYS A 280 -18.91 48.92 -64.86
CA LYS A 280 -19.29 47.68 -65.54
C LYS A 280 -18.23 46.59 -65.41
N ALA A 281 -16.95 46.92 -65.61
CA ALA A 281 -15.85 45.97 -65.37
C ALA A 281 -15.80 45.51 -63.91
N HIS A 282 -16.06 46.41 -62.95
CA HIS A 282 -16.12 46.07 -61.53
C HIS A 282 -17.29 45.14 -61.18
N THR A 283 -18.47 45.35 -61.77
CA THR A 283 -19.63 44.44 -61.57
C THR A 283 -19.40 43.08 -62.24
N GLU A 284 -18.80 43.04 -63.43
CA GLU A 284 -18.38 41.78 -64.08
C GLU A 284 -17.32 41.03 -63.25
N GLU A 285 -16.38 41.72 -62.60
CA GLU A 285 -15.40 41.10 -61.71
C GLU A 285 -16.00 40.61 -60.38
N VAL A 286 -16.93 41.36 -59.78
CA VAL A 286 -17.69 40.90 -58.60
C VAL A 286 -18.52 39.66 -58.93
N GLN A 287 -19.16 39.63 -60.10
CA GLN A 287 -19.94 38.47 -60.57
C GLN A 287 -19.03 37.25 -60.83
N LYS A 288 -17.81 37.47 -61.33
CA LYS A 288 -16.79 36.42 -61.50
C LYS A 288 -16.26 35.89 -60.15
N LYS A 289 -16.10 36.76 -59.14
CA LYS A 289 -15.75 36.36 -57.76
C LYS A 289 -16.88 35.58 -57.09
N LEU A 290 -18.14 35.92 -57.37
CA LEU A 290 -19.30 35.18 -56.89
C LEU A 290 -19.35 33.76 -57.49
N GLN A 291 -19.14 33.61 -58.81
CA GLN A 291 -19.05 32.28 -59.45
C GLN A 291 -17.83 31.46 -58.98
N GLN A 292 -16.74 32.09 -58.57
CA GLN A 292 -15.61 31.36 -57.96
C GLN A 292 -15.94 30.86 -56.54
N SER A 293 -16.81 31.54 -55.79
CA SER A 293 -17.25 31.11 -54.46
C SER A 293 -18.03 29.79 -54.48
N GLU A 294 -18.79 29.52 -55.54
CA GLU A 294 -19.60 28.29 -55.71
C GLU A 294 -18.75 27.03 -55.96
N SER A 295 -17.43 27.17 -56.16
CA SER A 295 -16.51 26.03 -56.40
C SER A 295 -15.93 25.39 -55.12
N THR A 296 -16.36 25.81 -53.92
CA THR A 296 -15.88 25.30 -52.62
C THR A 296 -16.51 23.96 -52.17
N SER A 297 -17.11 23.20 -53.10
CA SER A 297 -17.73 21.89 -52.84
C SER A 297 -16.78 20.83 -52.26
N SER A 298 -15.47 20.95 -52.50
CA SER A 298 -14.47 19.95 -52.09
C SER A 298 -14.13 19.97 -50.59
N GLN A 299 -14.42 21.04 -49.85
CA GLN A 299 -14.23 21.06 -48.39
C GLN A 299 -15.40 20.41 -47.64
N ALA A 300 -16.62 20.48 -48.18
CA ALA A 300 -17.79 19.83 -47.59
C ALA A 300 -17.68 18.30 -47.67
N GLU A 301 -17.35 17.75 -48.84
CA GLU A 301 -17.17 16.29 -49.03
C GLU A 301 -16.06 15.73 -48.15
N ASN A 302 -14.91 16.41 -48.02
CA ASN A 302 -13.82 15.98 -47.14
C ASN A 302 -14.20 15.95 -45.66
N LEU A 303 -15.00 16.92 -45.19
CA LEU A 303 -15.52 16.91 -43.82
C LEU A 303 -16.54 15.79 -43.61
N GLN A 304 -17.38 15.52 -44.61
CA GLN A 304 -18.39 14.47 -44.57
C GLN A 304 -17.77 13.07 -44.58
N SER A 305 -16.74 12.83 -45.41
CA SER A 305 -15.96 11.58 -45.39
C SER A 305 -15.23 11.37 -44.06
N ARG A 306 -14.63 12.42 -43.50
CA ARG A 306 -14.00 12.35 -42.16
C ARG A 306 -15.02 12.08 -41.05
N LEU A 307 -16.25 12.59 -41.15
CA LEU A 307 -17.32 12.30 -40.20
C LEU A 307 -17.70 10.82 -40.26
N ALA A 308 -17.93 10.28 -41.46
CA ALA A 308 -18.22 8.86 -41.67
C ALA A 308 -17.11 7.93 -41.14
N GLU A 309 -15.83 8.26 -41.37
CA GLU A 309 -14.70 7.51 -40.79
C GLU A 309 -14.68 7.54 -39.26
N GLN A 310 -15.06 8.65 -38.62
CA GLN A 310 -15.10 8.74 -37.16
C GLN A 310 -16.32 7.99 -36.60
N GLU A 311 -17.48 8.05 -37.26
CA GLU A 311 -18.66 7.25 -36.92
C GLU A 311 -18.40 5.74 -37.03
N GLU A 312 -17.58 5.31 -37.99
CA GLU A 312 -17.14 3.91 -38.12
C GLU A 312 -16.14 3.53 -37.01
N LYS A 313 -15.17 4.40 -36.70
CA LYS A 313 -14.23 4.20 -35.58
C LYS A 313 -14.94 4.11 -34.24
N VAL A 314 -15.93 4.98 -33.99
CA VAL A 314 -16.79 4.93 -32.79
C VAL A 314 -17.53 3.60 -32.72
N ARG A 315 -18.23 3.17 -33.78
CA ARG A 315 -18.90 1.86 -33.84
C ARG A 315 -17.97 0.69 -33.55
N ASN A 316 -16.75 0.71 -34.10
CA ASN A 316 -15.76 -0.33 -33.86
C ASN A 316 -15.25 -0.34 -32.41
N THR A 317 -15.10 0.83 -31.78
CA THR A 317 -14.77 0.92 -30.34
C THR A 317 -15.93 0.49 -29.45
N GLU A 318 -17.18 0.83 -29.78
CA GLU A 318 -18.38 0.38 -29.06
C GLU A 318 -18.51 -1.15 -29.12
N ALA A 319 -18.35 -1.76 -30.30
CA ALA A 319 -18.36 -3.21 -30.46
C ALA A 319 -17.26 -3.90 -29.62
N SER A 320 -16.04 -3.35 -29.61
CA SER A 320 -14.93 -3.87 -28.80
C SER A 320 -15.15 -3.70 -27.29
N LEU A 321 -15.80 -2.62 -26.86
CA LEU A 321 -16.20 -2.41 -25.46
C LEU A 321 -17.26 -3.43 -25.04
N LEU A 322 -18.27 -3.67 -25.88
CA LEU A 322 -19.36 -4.63 -25.62
C LEU A 322 -18.83 -6.09 -25.54
N GLU A 323 -17.84 -6.44 -26.38
CA GLU A 323 -17.13 -7.73 -26.29
C GLU A 323 -16.29 -7.84 -25.01
N LYS A 324 -15.61 -6.76 -24.58
CA LYS A 324 -14.87 -6.74 -23.31
C LYS A 324 -15.80 -6.82 -22.10
N GLU A 325 -16.92 -6.11 -22.11
CA GLU A 325 -17.95 -6.15 -21.07
C GLU A 325 -18.51 -7.56 -20.91
N LYS A 326 -18.81 -8.23 -22.03
CA LYS A 326 -19.18 -9.66 -22.03
C LYS A 326 -18.07 -10.53 -21.44
N SER A 327 -16.80 -10.37 -21.86
CA SER A 327 -15.68 -11.14 -21.31
C SER A 327 -15.45 -10.90 -19.81
N ILE A 328 -15.70 -9.69 -19.32
CA ILE A 328 -15.65 -9.35 -17.88
C ILE A 328 -16.79 -10.05 -17.14
N ASN A 329 -18.00 -10.04 -17.70
CA ASN A 329 -19.15 -10.71 -17.10
C ASN A 329 -18.95 -12.24 -17.04
N ASP A 330 -18.47 -12.85 -18.12
CA ASP A 330 -18.16 -14.29 -18.19
C ASP A 330 -17.10 -14.67 -17.12
N LYS A 331 -16.03 -13.89 -16.99
CA LYS A 331 -14.99 -14.07 -15.94
C LYS A 331 -15.50 -13.81 -14.52
N SER A 332 -16.42 -12.87 -14.35
CA SER A 332 -17.08 -12.59 -13.06
C SER A 332 -17.91 -13.80 -12.62
N GLN A 333 -18.65 -14.41 -13.55
CA GLN A 333 -19.40 -15.63 -13.32
C GLN A 333 -18.48 -16.83 -13.00
N GLU A 334 -17.37 -16.98 -13.73
CA GLU A 334 -16.33 -17.99 -13.44
C GLU A 334 -15.74 -17.82 -12.02
N LEU A 335 -15.37 -16.59 -11.65
CA LEU A 335 -14.91 -16.27 -10.29
C LEU A 335 -15.98 -16.55 -9.22
N GLN A 336 -17.26 -16.36 -9.54
CA GLN A 336 -18.36 -16.71 -8.64
C GLN A 336 -18.49 -18.23 -8.46
N THR A 337 -18.32 -19.02 -9.54
CA THR A 337 -18.28 -20.49 -9.45
C THR A 337 -17.08 -20.99 -8.66
N LEU A 338 -15.87 -20.47 -8.92
CA LEU A 338 -14.65 -20.82 -8.18
C LEU A 338 -14.72 -20.42 -6.69
N ARG A 339 -15.42 -19.33 -6.35
CA ARG A 339 -15.73 -18.97 -4.96
C ARG A 339 -16.71 -19.95 -4.30
N ALA A 340 -17.75 -20.39 -5.03
CA ALA A 340 -18.68 -21.41 -4.53
C ALA A 340 -17.96 -22.75 -4.30
N GLU A 341 -17.12 -23.19 -5.24
CA GLU A 341 -16.28 -24.39 -5.09
C GLU A 341 -15.29 -24.27 -3.93
N ASN A 342 -14.62 -23.12 -3.76
CA ASN A 342 -13.76 -22.87 -2.59
C ASN A 342 -14.53 -22.98 -1.27
N ASN A 343 -15.76 -22.46 -1.21
CA ASN A 343 -16.60 -22.59 -0.03
C ASN A 343 -16.98 -24.06 0.24
N VAL A 344 -17.32 -24.84 -0.79
CA VAL A 344 -17.58 -26.29 -0.67
C VAL A 344 -16.33 -27.04 -0.20
N LEU A 345 -15.17 -26.79 -0.80
CA LEU A 345 -13.89 -27.39 -0.39
C LEU A 345 -13.51 -26.99 1.05
N LYS A 346 -13.79 -25.76 1.47
CA LYS A 346 -13.56 -25.29 2.84
C LYS A 346 -14.48 -25.98 3.85
N VAL A 347 -15.75 -26.21 3.50
CA VAL A 347 -16.67 -27.02 4.31
C VAL A 347 -16.17 -28.47 4.39
N GLN A 348 -15.84 -29.11 3.26
CA GLN A 348 -15.28 -30.47 3.24
C GLN A 348 -13.98 -30.60 4.05
N ALA A 349 -13.09 -29.63 3.97
CA ALA A 349 -11.87 -29.59 4.78
C ALA A 349 -12.18 -29.48 6.29
N SER A 350 -13.15 -28.65 6.67
CA SER A 350 -13.60 -28.54 8.07
C SER A 350 -14.28 -29.82 8.58
N GLU A 351 -15.08 -30.50 7.74
CA GLU A 351 -15.69 -31.80 8.05
C GLU A 351 -14.63 -32.91 8.17
N LEU A 352 -13.62 -32.93 7.30
CA LEU A 352 -12.50 -33.86 7.39
C LEU A 352 -11.67 -33.60 8.65
N GLN A 353 -11.43 -32.34 9.00
CA GLN A 353 -10.74 -31.97 10.24
C GLN A 353 -11.57 -32.36 11.48
N GLN A 354 -12.89 -32.21 11.45
CA GLN A 354 -13.80 -32.65 12.51
C GLN A 354 -13.82 -34.19 12.62
N LYS A 355 -13.92 -34.91 11.51
CA LYS A 355 -13.81 -36.38 11.46
C LYS A 355 -12.46 -36.87 11.97
N HIS A 356 -11.37 -36.21 11.59
CA HIS A 356 -10.03 -36.55 12.08
C HIS A 356 -9.90 -36.28 13.59
N LYS A 357 -10.46 -35.17 14.10
CA LYS A 357 -10.53 -34.91 15.54
C LYS A 357 -11.35 -35.97 16.28
N GLN A 358 -12.52 -36.34 15.75
CA GLN A 358 -13.36 -37.43 16.28
C GLN A 358 -12.67 -38.80 16.19
N GLN A 359 -11.86 -39.05 15.16
CA GLN A 359 -11.02 -40.25 15.06
C GLN A 359 -9.89 -40.22 16.08
N ILE A 360 -9.23 -39.09 16.31
CA ILE A 360 -8.22 -38.94 17.38
C ILE A 360 -8.86 -39.18 18.74
N GLU A 361 -10.08 -38.69 18.97
CA GLU A 361 -10.83 -38.85 20.23
C GLU A 361 -11.34 -40.30 20.41
N GLN A 362 -11.80 -40.96 19.33
CA GLN A 362 -12.09 -42.40 19.33
C GLN A 362 -10.84 -43.26 19.53
N VAL A 363 -9.73 -42.95 18.87
CA VAL A 363 -8.43 -43.62 19.06
C VAL A 363 -7.92 -43.36 20.48
N SER A 364 -8.12 -42.18 21.06
CA SER A 364 -7.80 -41.92 22.47
C SER A 364 -8.63 -42.79 23.42
N SER A 365 -9.89 -43.07 23.08
CA SER A 365 -10.76 -43.99 23.84
C SER A 365 -10.49 -45.48 23.58
N ALA A 366 -9.95 -45.83 22.40
CA ALA A 366 -9.70 -47.20 21.96
C ALA A 366 -8.24 -47.66 22.16
N VAL A 367 -7.29 -46.74 22.35
CA VAL A 367 -5.89 -47.01 22.70
C VAL A 367 -5.74 -47.19 24.22
N HIS A 368 -6.68 -47.95 24.80
CA HIS A 368 -6.38 -48.85 25.91
C HIS A 368 -5.92 -50.21 25.34
N SER A 369 -5.04 -50.17 24.33
CA SER A 369 -4.29 -51.35 23.90
C SER A 369 -3.28 -51.67 25.00
N GLU A 370 -3.72 -52.46 25.97
CA GLU A 370 -2.92 -53.05 27.04
C GLU A 370 -1.66 -53.72 26.48
N GLN A 371 -1.71 -54.19 25.23
CA GLN A 371 -0.62 -54.81 24.50
C GLN A 371 0.43 -53.81 23.98
N LEU A 372 0.01 -52.62 23.52
CA LEU A 372 0.94 -51.53 23.19
C LEU A 372 1.57 -50.91 24.45
N LEU A 373 0.80 -50.77 25.53
CA LEU A 373 1.32 -50.29 26.81
C LEU A 373 2.30 -51.29 27.45
N LYS A 374 2.02 -52.60 27.40
CA LYS A 374 2.96 -53.65 27.85
C LYS A 374 4.23 -53.67 27.01
N THR A 375 4.11 -53.60 25.67
CA THR A 375 5.31 -53.60 24.81
C THR A 375 6.16 -52.34 24.98
N LEU A 376 5.55 -51.16 25.20
CA LEU A 376 6.30 -49.96 25.60
C LEU A 376 7.01 -50.16 26.95
N ALA A 377 6.30 -50.60 27.99
CA ALA A 377 6.90 -50.85 29.31
C ALA A 377 8.02 -51.91 29.28
N GLU A 378 7.91 -52.94 28.42
CA GLU A 378 8.97 -53.92 28.18
C GLU A 378 10.19 -53.32 27.45
N LYS A 379 9.97 -52.39 26.50
CA LYS A 379 11.07 -51.67 25.83
C LYS A 379 11.75 -50.68 26.77
N ASP A 380 11.00 -49.96 27.60
CA ASP A 380 11.54 -49.04 28.62
C ASP A 380 12.33 -49.80 29.70
N ARG A 381 11.86 -51.00 30.10
CA ARG A 381 12.63 -51.92 30.96
C ARG A 381 13.93 -52.36 30.29
N HIS A 382 13.90 -52.74 29.00
CA HIS A 382 15.13 -53.12 28.29
C HIS A 382 16.09 -51.94 28.07
N ILE A 383 15.59 -50.73 27.86
CA ILE A 383 16.42 -49.52 27.78
C ILE A 383 17.11 -49.26 29.11
N THR A 384 16.39 -49.37 30.24
CA THR A 384 16.98 -49.18 31.58
C THR A 384 17.94 -50.30 31.98
N GLU A 385 17.68 -51.56 31.56
CA GLU A 385 18.62 -52.68 31.71
C GLU A 385 19.92 -52.45 30.93
N LEU A 386 19.83 -52.07 29.64
CA LEU A 386 21.00 -51.75 28.81
C LEU A 386 21.77 -50.53 29.30
N GLN A 387 21.09 -49.51 29.85
CA GLN A 387 21.74 -48.36 30.48
C GLN A 387 22.52 -48.76 31.74
N SER A 388 21.96 -49.65 32.56
CA SER A 388 22.64 -50.20 33.75
C SER A 388 23.86 -51.06 33.36
N GLU A 389 23.73 -51.89 32.33
CA GLU A 389 24.83 -52.70 31.80
C GLU A 389 25.96 -51.83 31.22
N LEU A 390 25.62 -50.78 30.45
CA LEU A 390 26.59 -49.82 29.93
C LEU A 390 27.36 -49.10 31.04
N GLU A 391 26.69 -48.64 32.11
CA GLU A 391 27.38 -47.97 33.22
C GLU A 391 28.23 -48.96 34.04
N SER A 392 27.78 -50.22 34.19
CA SER A 392 28.56 -51.30 34.80
C SER A 392 29.83 -51.62 34.00
N LEU A 393 29.72 -51.77 32.66
CA LEU A 393 30.85 -51.98 31.76
C LEU A 393 31.82 -50.79 31.76
N LYS A 394 31.29 -49.55 31.77
CA LYS A 394 32.08 -48.32 31.88
C LYS A 394 32.86 -48.25 33.19
N SER A 395 32.22 -48.59 34.32
CA SER A 395 32.88 -48.73 35.63
C SER A 395 33.97 -49.80 35.60
N ALA A 396 33.72 -50.96 35.00
CA ALA A 396 34.71 -52.03 34.85
C ALA A 396 35.92 -51.60 33.99
N VAL A 397 35.69 -50.90 32.88
CA VAL A 397 36.76 -50.33 32.04
C VAL A 397 37.58 -49.29 32.81
N GLU A 398 36.94 -48.41 33.59
CA GLU A 398 37.66 -47.40 34.37
C GLU A 398 38.46 -48.02 35.53
N GLN A 399 37.94 -49.08 36.16
CA GLN A 399 38.72 -49.89 37.11
C GLN A 399 39.94 -50.56 36.45
N GLN A 400 39.82 -51.04 35.21
CA GLN A 400 40.96 -51.61 34.48
C GLN A 400 41.98 -50.55 34.07
N ARG A 401 41.53 -49.34 33.68
CA ARG A 401 42.41 -48.18 33.45
C ARG A 401 43.20 -47.81 34.71
N LYS A 402 42.51 -47.71 35.86
CA LYS A 402 43.17 -47.45 37.15
C LYS A 402 44.19 -48.53 37.49
N LYS A 403 43.84 -49.81 37.39
CA LYS A 403 44.79 -50.93 37.57
C LYS A 403 45.98 -50.87 36.61
N ASN A 404 45.77 -50.48 35.35
CA ASN A 404 46.85 -50.32 34.38
C ASN A 404 47.79 -49.16 34.75
N ASN A 405 47.23 -48.04 35.22
CA ASN A 405 48.01 -46.90 35.72
C ASN A 405 48.81 -47.27 36.98
N ASP A 406 48.19 -47.94 37.96
CA ASP A 406 48.87 -48.45 39.16
C ASP A 406 50.01 -49.42 38.80
N LEU A 407 49.83 -50.27 37.77
CA LEU A 407 50.86 -51.16 37.25
C LEU A 407 51.98 -50.39 36.53
N ARG A 408 51.66 -49.35 35.76
CA ARG A 408 52.66 -48.46 35.14
C ARG A 408 53.50 -47.76 36.21
N GLU A 409 52.88 -47.23 37.26
CA GLU A 409 53.59 -46.58 38.36
C GLU A 409 54.48 -47.56 39.13
N LYS A 410 53.98 -48.78 39.42
CA LYS A 410 54.79 -49.84 40.05
C LYS A 410 55.95 -50.28 39.17
N ASN A 411 55.74 -50.46 37.87
CA ASN A 411 56.80 -50.81 36.92
C ASN A 411 57.82 -49.68 36.79
N TRP A 412 57.38 -48.42 36.79
CA TRP A 412 58.26 -47.25 36.77
C TRP A 412 59.13 -47.19 38.04
N LYS A 413 58.54 -47.36 39.24
CA LYS A 413 59.29 -47.44 40.50
C LYS A 413 60.23 -48.64 40.56
N ALA A 414 59.84 -49.79 40.01
CA ALA A 414 60.70 -50.97 39.90
C ALA A 414 61.88 -50.71 38.94
N MET A 415 61.65 -50.04 37.82
CA MET A 415 62.69 -49.63 36.86
C MET A 415 63.63 -48.56 37.45
N GLU A 416 63.11 -47.62 38.22
CA GLU A 416 63.91 -46.62 38.95
C GLU A 416 64.78 -47.28 40.05
N ALA A 417 64.23 -48.24 40.79
CA ALA A 417 64.99 -49.05 41.75
C ALA A 417 66.07 -49.92 41.07
N LEU A 418 65.75 -50.50 39.91
CA LEU A 418 66.72 -51.25 39.09
C LEU A 418 67.83 -50.34 38.56
N ALA A 419 67.50 -49.17 38.00
CA ALA A 419 68.50 -48.19 37.55
C ALA A 419 69.39 -47.68 38.72
N SER A 420 68.83 -47.55 39.91
CA SER A 420 69.58 -47.20 41.13
C SER A 420 70.54 -48.30 41.58
N THR A 421 70.10 -49.56 41.56
CA THR A 421 70.96 -50.72 41.88
C THR A 421 72.00 -50.99 40.79
N GLU A 422 71.66 -50.83 39.52
CA GLU A 422 72.58 -50.84 38.38
C GLU A 422 73.67 -49.77 38.53
N LYS A 423 73.28 -48.52 38.83
CA LYS A 423 74.24 -47.44 39.10
C LYS A 423 75.14 -47.76 40.29
N MET A 424 74.60 -48.29 41.39
CA MET A 424 75.40 -48.70 42.55
C MET A 424 76.37 -49.84 42.20
N LEU A 425 75.94 -50.81 41.40
CA LEU A 425 76.79 -51.91 40.93
C LEU A 425 77.87 -51.40 39.97
N GLN A 426 77.57 -50.45 39.10
CA GLN A 426 78.53 -49.81 38.19
C GLN A 426 79.57 -48.99 38.97
N GLU A 427 79.16 -48.24 39.99
CA GLU A 427 80.06 -47.52 40.90
C GLU A 427 80.95 -48.48 41.71
N ARG A 428 80.38 -49.59 42.20
CA ARG A 428 81.15 -50.65 42.87
C ARG A 428 82.11 -51.36 41.92
N MET A 429 81.68 -51.70 40.70
CA MET A 429 82.54 -52.29 39.67
C MET A 429 83.72 -51.38 39.36
N ASN A 430 83.46 -50.07 39.17
CA ASN A 430 84.51 -49.08 38.94
C ASN A 430 85.46 -48.92 40.16
N LYS A 431 84.95 -49.06 41.39
CA LYS A 431 85.78 -49.06 42.61
C LYS A 431 86.64 -50.32 42.72
N THR A 432 86.04 -51.50 42.56
CA THR A 432 86.76 -52.78 42.60
C THR A 432 87.74 -52.90 41.44
N ALA A 433 87.45 -52.37 40.25
CA ALA A 433 88.41 -52.31 39.15
C ALA A 433 89.65 -51.46 39.50
N LYS A 434 89.47 -50.31 40.17
CA LYS A 434 90.58 -49.49 40.68
C LYS A 434 91.36 -50.18 41.80
N GLU A 435 90.68 -50.84 42.74
CA GLU A 435 91.30 -51.61 43.82
C GLU A 435 92.10 -52.80 43.27
N GLN A 436 91.56 -53.53 42.27
CA GLN A 436 92.26 -54.60 41.56
C GLN A 436 93.44 -54.08 40.75
N GLN A 437 93.33 -52.94 40.08
CA GLN A 437 94.46 -52.30 39.39
C GLN A 437 95.60 -51.93 40.36
N GLN A 438 95.25 -51.46 41.56
CA GLN A 438 96.22 -51.09 42.59
C GLN A 438 96.85 -52.32 43.29
N LEU A 439 96.06 -53.38 43.51
CA LEU A 439 96.54 -54.68 43.96
C LEU A 439 97.45 -55.33 42.91
N ALA A 440 97.09 -55.26 41.63
CA ALA A 440 97.92 -55.70 40.52
C ALA A 440 99.26 -54.97 40.53
N GLN A 441 99.29 -53.64 40.54
CA GLN A 441 100.55 -52.86 40.65
C GLN A 441 101.40 -53.21 41.88
N THR A 442 100.75 -53.54 43.01
CA THR A 442 101.44 -53.98 44.24
C THR A 442 102.02 -55.40 44.09
N ALA A 443 101.26 -56.33 43.54
CA ALA A 443 101.72 -57.69 43.23
C ALA A 443 102.81 -57.70 42.14
N GLU A 444 102.67 -56.84 41.12
CA GLU A 444 103.65 -56.61 40.07
C GLU A 444 104.99 -56.14 40.64
N THR A 445 104.98 -55.13 41.50
CA THR A 445 106.21 -54.61 42.14
C THR A 445 106.84 -55.62 43.09
N GLN A 446 106.03 -56.38 43.85
CA GLN A 446 106.52 -57.50 44.67
C GLN A 446 107.10 -58.64 43.81
N ALA A 447 106.47 -58.98 42.69
CA ALA A 447 106.95 -59.99 41.76
C ALA A 447 108.30 -59.58 41.14
N ARG A 448 108.46 -58.32 40.72
CA ARG A 448 109.76 -57.79 40.28
C ARG A 448 110.84 -57.97 41.35
N GLN A 449 110.54 -57.61 42.60
CA GLN A 449 111.47 -57.76 43.74
C GLN A 449 111.82 -59.23 44.05
N ILE A 450 110.86 -60.15 43.94
CA ILE A 450 111.09 -61.59 44.17
C ILE A 450 111.92 -62.18 43.03
N LEU A 451 111.56 -61.91 41.77
CA LEU A 451 112.29 -62.39 40.60
C LEU A 451 113.75 -61.90 40.60
N GLN A 452 113.99 -60.64 40.98
CA GLN A 452 115.33 -60.07 41.10
C GLN A 452 116.13 -60.61 42.29
N LYS A 453 115.47 -61.17 43.33
CA LYS A 453 116.12 -61.97 44.39
C LYS A 453 116.44 -63.40 43.94
N LEU A 454 115.58 -64.01 43.13
CA LEU A 454 115.75 -65.39 42.65
C LEU A 454 116.82 -65.52 41.57
N PHE A 455 116.99 -64.50 40.72
CA PHE A 455 118.03 -64.45 39.69
C PHE A 455 118.87 -63.17 39.80
N PRO A 456 119.77 -63.05 40.81
CA PRO A 456 120.57 -61.84 41.02
C PRO A 456 121.50 -61.47 39.86
N SER A 457 121.79 -62.42 38.96
CA SER A 457 122.61 -62.26 37.77
C SER A 457 121.86 -61.67 36.55
N VAL A 458 120.53 -61.49 36.62
CA VAL A 458 119.72 -60.95 35.52
C VAL A 458 119.40 -59.47 35.78
N SER A 459 120.06 -58.56 35.06
CA SER A 459 119.87 -57.11 35.17
C SER A 459 118.91 -56.56 34.11
N VAL A 460 117.83 -55.90 34.54
CA VAL A 460 116.79 -55.32 33.65
C VAL A 460 116.59 -53.83 33.96
N SER A 461 116.31 -53.03 32.92
CA SER A 461 116.08 -51.59 33.04
C SER A 461 114.86 -51.25 33.90
N VAL A 462 115.00 -50.24 34.77
CA VAL A 462 113.99 -49.89 35.79
C VAL A 462 112.77 -49.16 35.19
N GLY A 463 112.92 -48.51 34.02
CA GLY A 463 111.88 -47.66 33.41
C GLY A 463 110.79 -48.37 32.60
N LEU A 464 110.78 -49.71 32.54
CA LEU A 464 109.84 -50.48 31.72
C LEU A 464 108.49 -50.72 32.43
N CYS A 465 107.40 -50.82 31.66
CA CYS A 465 106.09 -51.24 32.18
C CYS A 465 106.15 -52.72 32.63
N HIS A 466 105.17 -53.23 33.39
CA HIS A 466 105.31 -54.60 33.96
C HIS A 466 105.38 -55.70 32.90
N SER A 467 104.59 -55.61 31.82
CA SER A 467 104.69 -56.57 30.71
C SER A 467 106.10 -56.56 30.10
N ASP A 468 106.61 -55.38 29.72
CA ASP A 468 107.92 -55.26 29.06
C ASP A 468 109.08 -55.61 30.00
N TRP A 469 108.96 -55.24 31.29
CA TRP A 469 109.96 -55.59 32.31
C TRP A 469 109.99 -57.11 32.52
N VAL A 470 108.83 -57.76 32.61
CA VAL A 470 108.76 -59.21 32.74
C VAL A 470 109.22 -59.87 31.45
N GLN A 471 108.94 -59.34 30.25
CA GLN A 471 109.47 -59.89 29.00
C GLN A 471 110.99 -59.78 28.89
N GLU A 472 111.61 -58.66 29.28
CA GLU A 472 113.07 -58.53 29.22
C GLU A 472 113.75 -59.29 30.38
N PHE A 473 113.13 -59.37 31.57
CA PHE A 473 113.54 -60.28 32.64
C PHE A 473 113.42 -61.73 32.20
N GLU A 474 112.32 -62.11 31.57
CA GLU A 474 112.05 -63.44 31.05
C GLU A 474 113.01 -63.75 29.90
N LYS A 475 113.37 -62.82 29.02
CA LYS A 475 114.40 -63.01 28.00
C LYS A 475 115.79 -63.22 28.60
N GLY A 476 116.14 -62.45 29.64
CA GLY A 476 117.36 -62.66 30.43
C GLY A 476 117.35 -64.00 31.20
N ALA A 477 116.22 -64.39 31.77
CA ALA A 477 116.04 -65.62 32.53
C ALA A 477 115.88 -66.85 31.64
N ARG A 478 115.28 -66.75 30.45
CA ARG A 478 115.10 -67.80 29.42
C ARG A 478 116.42 -68.11 28.73
N ASN A 479 117.32 -67.15 28.62
CA ASN A 479 118.74 -67.41 28.34
C ASN A 479 119.41 -68.26 29.46
N CYS A 480 118.84 -68.30 30.66
CA CYS A 480 119.24 -69.16 31.78
C CYS A 480 118.31 -70.38 32.02
N LEU A 481 117.20 -70.51 31.27
CA LEU A 481 116.09 -71.48 31.46
C LEU A 481 115.58 -72.03 30.12
N ASN A 482 116.52 -72.38 29.24
CA ASN A 482 116.18 -73.06 27.98
C ASN A 482 115.92 -74.56 28.22
N GLU A 483 114.84 -74.89 28.93
CA GLU A 483 114.33 -76.27 29.08
C GLU A 483 112.82 -76.30 29.45
N SER A 484 111.96 -76.76 28.51
CA SER A 484 110.53 -77.15 28.70
C SER A 484 109.53 -76.04 29.10
N ALA A 485 108.23 -75.98 28.74
CA ALA A 485 107.32 -76.50 27.70
C ALA A 485 106.05 -75.57 27.74
N GLY A 486 104.92 -75.71 27.03
CA GLY A 486 104.33 -76.68 26.09
C GLY A 486 102.95 -76.14 25.61
N ALA A 487 102.14 -76.89 24.85
CA ALA A 487 100.88 -76.37 24.25
C ALA A 487 99.67 -77.33 24.28
N GLU A 488 98.62 -77.00 25.04
CA GLU A 488 97.36 -77.78 25.10
C GLU A 488 96.08 -76.90 25.14
N LYS A 489 96.21 -75.56 25.28
CA LYS A 489 95.07 -74.67 25.60
C LYS A 489 94.31 -74.11 24.38
N LEU A 490 94.76 -74.40 23.16
CA LEU A 490 94.26 -73.77 21.93
C LEU A 490 92.92 -74.36 21.43
N LYS A 491 92.76 -75.68 21.42
CA LYS A 491 91.59 -76.34 20.79
C LYS A 491 90.24 -75.96 21.43
N VAL A 492 90.20 -75.78 22.75
CA VAL A 492 88.97 -75.42 23.49
C VAL A 492 88.50 -73.99 23.21
N MET A 493 89.40 -73.11 22.74
CA MET A 493 89.04 -71.74 22.36
C MET A 493 88.47 -71.67 20.93
N GLU A 494 88.82 -72.63 20.08
CA GLU A 494 88.46 -72.65 18.65
C GLU A 494 87.00 -73.11 18.43
N GLU A 495 86.51 -74.09 19.19
CA GLU A 495 85.10 -74.49 19.17
C GLU A 495 84.17 -73.37 19.68
N LYS A 496 84.55 -72.68 20.77
CA LYS A 496 83.77 -71.56 21.33
C LYS A 496 83.71 -70.34 20.40
N LEU A 497 84.72 -70.15 19.56
CA LEU A 497 84.70 -69.10 18.54
C LEU A 497 83.62 -69.40 17.50
N LYS A 498 83.55 -70.65 17.02
CA LYS A 498 82.59 -71.10 16.01
C LYS A 498 81.13 -71.01 16.48
N GLU A 499 80.83 -71.38 17.73
CA GLU A 499 79.49 -71.17 18.32
C GLU A 499 79.11 -69.67 18.40
N GLY A 500 80.08 -68.80 18.67
CA GLY A 500 79.92 -67.34 18.64
C GLY A 500 79.64 -66.79 17.23
N GLU A 501 80.31 -67.33 16.21
CA GLU A 501 80.08 -66.97 14.81
C GLU A 501 78.69 -67.40 14.32
N GLU A 502 78.27 -68.63 14.63
CA GLU A 502 76.95 -69.15 14.25
C GLU A 502 75.82 -68.32 14.90
N THR A 503 75.93 -67.99 16.20
CA THR A 503 74.96 -67.12 16.88
C THR A 503 74.97 -65.68 16.35
N HIS A 504 76.14 -65.14 15.97
CA HIS A 504 76.24 -63.82 15.33
C HIS A 504 75.51 -63.78 13.97
N THR A 505 75.70 -64.79 13.12
CA THR A 505 75.00 -64.86 11.82
C THR A 505 73.47 -64.98 11.97
N MET A 506 73.01 -65.70 12.99
CA MET A 506 71.57 -65.84 13.27
C MET A 506 70.94 -64.51 13.71
N LEU A 507 71.59 -63.79 14.63
CA LEU A 507 71.16 -62.46 15.07
C LEU A 507 71.16 -61.45 13.90
N GLN A 508 72.16 -61.52 13.02
CA GLN A 508 72.24 -60.63 11.87
C GLN A 508 71.11 -60.89 10.85
N LEU A 509 70.73 -62.14 10.61
CA LEU A 509 69.54 -62.49 9.82
C LEU A 509 68.25 -61.95 10.45
N GLU A 510 68.13 -61.98 11.79
CA GLU A 510 66.98 -61.41 12.49
C GLU A 510 66.94 -59.89 12.35
N CYS A 511 68.08 -59.20 12.49
CA CYS A 511 68.19 -57.76 12.25
C CYS A 511 67.80 -57.35 10.83
N GLU A 512 68.23 -58.08 9.78
CA GLU A 512 67.81 -57.79 8.41
C GLU A 512 66.29 -58.01 8.21
N LYS A 513 65.72 -59.04 8.85
CA LYS A 513 64.26 -59.24 8.84
C LYS A 513 63.52 -58.08 9.51
N TYR A 514 63.98 -57.57 10.65
CA TYR A 514 63.39 -56.39 11.29
C TYR A 514 63.51 -55.14 10.42
N LYS A 515 64.65 -54.89 9.78
CA LYS A 515 64.81 -53.78 8.81
C LYS A 515 63.80 -53.87 7.66
N SER A 516 63.60 -55.06 7.11
CA SER A 516 62.63 -55.27 6.01
C SER A 516 61.20 -54.97 6.44
N VAL A 517 60.79 -55.43 7.64
CA VAL A 517 59.45 -55.14 8.19
C VAL A 517 59.28 -53.65 8.51
N LEU A 518 60.31 -53.00 9.05
CA LEU A 518 60.29 -51.55 9.28
C LEU A 518 60.12 -50.77 7.97
N ALA A 519 60.87 -51.10 6.92
CA ALA A 519 60.72 -50.47 5.60
C ALA A 519 59.33 -50.69 4.97
N GLU A 520 58.74 -51.89 5.14
CA GLU A 520 57.38 -52.16 4.68
C GLU A 520 56.34 -51.35 5.46
N THR A 521 56.43 -51.31 6.79
CA THR A 521 55.52 -50.50 7.63
C THR A 521 55.65 -49.01 7.37
N GLU A 522 56.87 -48.49 7.17
CA GLU A 522 57.08 -47.10 6.74
C GLU A 522 56.42 -46.84 5.39
N GLY A 523 56.58 -47.74 4.42
CA GLY A 523 55.93 -47.64 3.11
C GLY A 523 54.40 -47.68 3.17
N ILE A 524 53.81 -48.40 4.13
CA ILE A 524 52.37 -48.38 4.41
C ILE A 524 51.95 -47.03 5.00
N LEU A 525 52.69 -46.52 5.99
CA LEU A 525 52.41 -45.22 6.63
C LEU A 525 52.50 -44.07 5.64
N GLN A 526 53.53 -44.04 4.78
CA GLN A 526 53.66 -43.02 3.72
C GLN A 526 52.50 -43.06 2.70
N ARG A 527 51.96 -44.24 2.38
CA ARG A 527 50.77 -44.38 1.52
C ARG A 527 49.51 -43.88 2.22
N LEU A 528 49.33 -44.21 3.50
CA LEU A 528 48.20 -43.73 4.30
C LEU A 528 48.23 -42.20 4.46
N GLN A 529 49.39 -41.63 4.79
CA GLN A 529 49.58 -40.19 4.88
C GLN A 529 49.17 -39.49 3.58
N ARG A 530 49.70 -39.94 2.43
CA ARG A 530 49.36 -39.36 1.13
C ARG A 530 47.87 -39.49 0.81
N SER A 531 47.25 -40.62 1.14
CA SER A 531 45.81 -40.82 0.95
C SER A 531 44.97 -39.87 1.81
N VAL A 532 45.42 -39.52 3.02
CA VAL A 532 44.76 -38.53 3.87
C VAL A 532 44.95 -37.12 3.31
N GLU A 533 46.17 -36.75 2.91
CA GLU A 533 46.48 -35.46 2.28
C GLU A 533 45.67 -35.23 0.98
N GLU A 534 45.49 -36.28 0.17
CA GLU A 534 44.65 -36.25 -1.05
C GLU A 534 43.16 -36.07 -0.72
N GLU A 535 42.63 -36.74 0.30
CA GLU A 535 41.23 -36.56 0.73
C GLU A 535 41.01 -35.18 1.39
N GLU A 536 41.92 -34.71 2.24
CA GLU A 536 41.88 -33.35 2.79
C GLU A 536 41.87 -32.30 1.67
N GLY A 537 42.67 -32.49 0.61
CA GLY A 537 42.65 -31.65 -0.59
C GLY A 537 41.29 -31.64 -1.30
N LYS A 538 40.65 -32.82 -1.47
CA LYS A 538 39.31 -32.93 -2.06
C LYS A 538 38.25 -32.24 -1.22
N TRP A 539 38.24 -32.45 0.10
CA TRP A 539 37.30 -31.80 1.01
C TRP A 539 37.48 -30.29 1.04
N LYS A 540 38.72 -29.79 0.98
CA LYS A 540 39.02 -28.37 0.90
C LYS A 540 38.47 -27.72 -0.37
N LEU A 541 38.68 -28.35 -1.53
CA LEU A 541 38.05 -27.94 -2.80
C LEU A 541 36.52 -27.97 -2.72
N LYS A 542 35.93 -29.03 -2.14
CA LYS A 542 34.47 -29.18 -1.99
C LYS A 542 33.85 -28.06 -1.14
N VAL A 543 34.53 -27.67 -0.06
CA VAL A 543 34.13 -26.55 0.80
C VAL A 543 34.24 -25.22 0.04
N GLU A 544 35.30 -25.01 -0.74
CA GLU A 544 35.49 -23.78 -1.51
C GLU A 544 34.48 -23.64 -2.67
N GLU A 545 34.15 -24.74 -3.37
CA GLU A 545 33.03 -24.80 -4.33
C GLU A 545 31.70 -24.40 -3.66
N SER A 546 31.38 -25.03 -2.52
CA SER A 546 30.13 -24.78 -1.80
C SER A 546 30.05 -23.34 -1.26
N GLN A 547 31.19 -22.76 -0.86
CA GLN A 547 31.28 -21.36 -0.44
C GLN A 547 31.04 -20.41 -1.62
N GLN A 548 31.61 -20.68 -2.80
CA GLN A 548 31.35 -19.89 -4.02
C GLN A 548 29.89 -20.00 -4.48
N GLU A 549 29.26 -21.17 -4.36
CA GLU A 549 27.82 -21.35 -4.63
C GLU A 549 26.97 -20.55 -3.64
N LEU A 550 27.28 -20.62 -2.34
CA LEU A 550 26.61 -19.83 -1.32
C LEU A 550 26.73 -18.32 -1.58
N ASP A 551 27.89 -17.84 -2.00
CA ASP A 551 28.09 -16.41 -2.29
C ASP A 551 27.39 -15.96 -3.58
N LYS A 552 27.32 -16.82 -4.62
CA LYS A 552 26.44 -16.59 -5.79
C LYS A 552 24.98 -16.49 -5.36
N VAL A 553 24.49 -17.40 -4.50
CA VAL A 553 23.11 -17.37 -3.98
C VAL A 553 22.86 -16.08 -3.21
N LYS A 554 23.75 -15.67 -2.30
CA LYS A 554 23.65 -14.37 -1.58
C LYS A 554 23.55 -13.18 -2.53
N CYS A 555 24.34 -13.15 -3.62
CA CYS A 555 24.24 -12.11 -4.65
C CYS A 555 22.86 -12.10 -5.35
N THR A 556 22.32 -13.28 -5.68
CA THR A 556 20.97 -13.39 -6.28
C THR A 556 19.85 -12.97 -5.31
N VAL A 557 19.97 -13.31 -4.02
CA VAL A 557 19.03 -12.84 -2.99
C VAL A 557 19.08 -11.32 -2.86
N CYS A 558 20.28 -10.73 -2.76
CA CYS A 558 20.44 -9.27 -2.64
C CYS A 558 19.96 -8.49 -3.87
N THR A 559 19.90 -9.11 -5.05
CA THR A 559 19.28 -8.50 -6.25
C THR A 559 17.76 -8.61 -6.21
N LEU A 560 17.21 -9.78 -5.87
CA LEU A 560 15.76 -9.97 -5.68
C LEU A 560 15.17 -9.10 -4.57
N GLU A 561 15.88 -8.90 -3.46
CA GLU A 561 15.48 -7.98 -2.38
C GLU A 561 15.35 -6.53 -2.88
N LYS A 562 16.26 -6.07 -3.74
CA LYS A 562 16.20 -4.73 -4.36
C LYS A 562 15.05 -4.62 -5.35
N GLU A 563 14.76 -5.68 -6.10
CA GLU A 563 13.61 -5.73 -7.00
C GLU A 563 12.29 -5.70 -6.23
N LEU A 564 12.17 -6.46 -5.13
CA LEU A 564 11.02 -6.43 -4.23
C LEU A 564 10.79 -5.06 -3.59
N GLU A 565 11.84 -4.38 -3.12
CA GLU A 565 11.70 -3.02 -2.58
C GLU A 565 11.35 -1.99 -3.68
N ASN A 566 11.82 -2.18 -4.92
CA ASN A 566 11.39 -1.37 -6.06
C ASN A 566 9.93 -1.63 -6.46
N LEU A 567 9.45 -2.88 -6.38
CA LEU A 567 8.03 -3.22 -6.58
C LEU A 567 7.17 -2.60 -5.47
N ARG A 568 7.55 -2.74 -4.20
CA ARG A 568 6.86 -2.11 -3.06
C ARG A 568 6.77 -0.58 -3.19
N LYS A 569 7.76 0.08 -3.78
CA LYS A 569 7.70 1.53 -4.09
C LYS A 569 6.70 1.85 -5.20
N LYS A 570 6.58 0.99 -6.23
CA LYS A 570 5.55 1.11 -7.28
C LYS A 570 4.16 0.86 -6.71
N ASP A 571 3.99 -0.14 -5.84
CA ASP A 571 2.70 -0.45 -5.20
C ASP A 571 2.19 0.76 -4.39
N LYS A 572 3.06 1.39 -3.60
CA LYS A 572 2.75 2.66 -2.89
C LYS A 572 2.38 3.80 -3.83
N ALA A 573 3.02 3.89 -5.00
CA ALA A 573 2.66 4.89 -6.00
C ALA A 573 1.28 4.61 -6.62
N THR A 574 0.95 3.33 -6.89
CA THR A 574 -0.39 2.94 -7.37
C THR A 574 -1.47 3.12 -6.31
N GLU A 575 -1.19 2.88 -5.01
CA GLU A 575 -2.12 3.19 -3.92
C GLU A 575 -2.42 4.69 -3.82
N ASN A 576 -1.44 5.56 -4.07
CA ASN A 576 -1.66 7.00 -4.09
C ASN A 576 -2.48 7.43 -5.30
N LEU A 577 -2.15 6.93 -6.51
CA LEU A 577 -2.97 7.17 -7.70
C LEU A 577 -4.41 6.66 -7.52
N GLN A 578 -4.64 5.56 -6.82
CA GLN A 578 -5.98 5.07 -6.51
C GLN A 578 -6.74 6.04 -5.57
N LYS A 579 -6.07 6.66 -4.59
CA LYS A 579 -6.69 7.69 -3.73
C LYS A 579 -7.07 8.93 -4.56
N ASP A 580 -6.20 9.35 -5.47
CA ASP A 580 -6.46 10.49 -6.35
C ASP A 580 -7.64 10.21 -7.31
N ILE A 581 -7.71 8.99 -7.88
CA ILE A 581 -8.86 8.53 -8.68
C ILE A 581 -10.14 8.57 -7.86
N ASN A 582 -10.16 7.95 -6.67
CA ASN A 582 -11.36 7.93 -5.81
C ASN A 582 -11.80 9.36 -5.41
N HIS A 583 -10.86 10.30 -5.21
CA HIS A 583 -11.17 11.70 -4.92
C HIS A 583 -11.80 12.40 -6.13
N LEU A 584 -11.24 12.21 -7.33
CA LEU A 584 -11.77 12.76 -8.58
C LEU A 584 -13.15 12.18 -8.92
N GLU A 585 -13.38 10.88 -8.66
CA GLU A 585 -14.69 10.24 -8.79
C GLU A 585 -15.73 10.88 -7.85
N SER A 586 -15.36 11.18 -6.61
CA SER A 586 -16.26 11.84 -5.64
C SER A 586 -16.58 13.29 -6.01
N GLU A 587 -15.60 14.09 -6.49
CA GLU A 587 -15.89 15.44 -7.00
C GLU A 587 -16.70 15.40 -8.31
N LEU A 588 -16.52 14.38 -9.15
CA LEU A 588 -17.35 14.16 -10.33
C LEU A 588 -18.80 13.85 -9.94
N GLU A 589 -19.05 12.88 -9.05
CA GLU A 589 -20.39 12.54 -8.55
C GLU A 589 -21.11 13.77 -7.97
N LYS A 590 -20.39 14.58 -7.19
CA LYS A 590 -20.89 15.85 -6.66
C LYS A 590 -21.26 16.82 -7.79
N ALA A 591 -20.38 17.06 -8.77
CA ALA A 591 -20.68 17.91 -9.91
C ALA A 591 -21.85 17.39 -10.76
N GLU A 592 -22.04 16.06 -10.86
CA GLU A 592 -23.21 15.47 -11.52
C GLU A 592 -24.50 15.69 -10.72
N SER A 593 -24.46 15.66 -9.39
CA SER A 593 -25.60 15.98 -8.52
C SER A 593 -26.00 17.46 -8.60
N GLU A 594 -25.01 18.36 -8.66
CA GLU A 594 -25.22 19.80 -8.90
C GLU A 594 -25.82 20.02 -10.30
N ARG A 595 -25.27 19.38 -11.34
CA ARG A 595 -25.83 19.40 -12.70
C ARG A 595 -27.27 18.90 -12.75
N SER A 596 -27.60 17.82 -12.04
CA SER A 596 -28.98 17.30 -11.94
C SER A 596 -29.92 18.35 -11.32
N THR A 597 -29.46 19.04 -10.28
CA THR A 597 -30.21 20.10 -9.59
C THR A 597 -30.49 21.28 -10.53
N TYR A 598 -29.46 21.78 -11.24
CA TYR A 598 -29.63 22.83 -12.24
C TYR A 598 -30.57 22.41 -13.40
N VAL A 599 -30.56 21.14 -13.82
CA VAL A 599 -31.48 20.62 -14.84
C VAL A 599 -32.94 20.60 -14.35
N SER A 600 -33.20 20.32 -13.07
CA SER A 600 -34.55 20.47 -12.49
C SER A 600 -34.97 21.94 -12.42
N GLU A 601 -34.11 22.85 -11.94
CA GLU A 601 -34.42 24.29 -11.87
C GLU A 601 -34.73 24.88 -13.26
N VAL A 602 -33.94 24.53 -14.28
CA VAL A 602 -34.18 24.95 -15.67
C VAL A 602 -35.50 24.38 -16.21
N ARG A 603 -35.91 23.17 -15.79
CA ARG A 603 -37.22 22.61 -16.15
C ARG A 603 -38.35 23.41 -15.51
N GLU A 604 -38.27 23.68 -14.21
CA GLU A 604 -39.29 24.46 -13.49
C GLU A 604 -39.43 25.88 -14.05
N LEU A 605 -38.32 26.54 -14.38
CA LEU A 605 -38.32 27.85 -15.05
C LEU A 605 -38.96 27.80 -16.44
N LYS A 606 -38.74 26.71 -17.20
CA LYS A 606 -39.37 26.51 -18.52
C LYS A 606 -40.87 26.27 -18.40
N ASP A 607 -41.32 25.51 -17.39
CA ASP A 607 -42.73 25.29 -17.12
C ASP A 607 -43.43 26.58 -16.69
N LEU A 608 -42.79 27.38 -15.82
CA LEU A 608 -43.27 28.71 -15.43
C LEU A 608 -43.34 29.69 -16.62
N LEU A 609 -42.33 29.70 -17.49
CA LEU A 609 -42.34 30.51 -18.70
C LEU A 609 -43.48 30.10 -19.65
N THR A 610 -43.72 28.80 -19.81
CA THR A 610 -44.82 28.27 -20.63
C THR A 610 -46.19 28.66 -20.05
N GLU A 611 -46.33 28.65 -18.72
CA GLU A 611 -47.54 29.09 -18.02
C GLU A 611 -47.76 30.61 -18.13
N LEU A 612 -46.69 31.41 -18.10
CA LEU A 612 -46.76 32.86 -18.35
C LEU A 612 -47.12 33.17 -19.82
N GLN A 613 -46.54 32.45 -20.77
CA GLN A 613 -46.88 32.52 -22.20
C GLN A 613 -48.37 32.23 -22.40
N ARG A 614 -48.87 31.13 -21.83
CA ARG A 614 -50.30 30.73 -21.89
C ARG A 614 -51.24 31.79 -21.28
N LYS A 615 -50.85 32.42 -20.17
CA LYS A 615 -51.60 33.53 -19.55
C LYS A 615 -51.62 34.77 -20.44
N LEU A 616 -50.48 35.10 -21.06
CA LEU A 616 -50.36 36.23 -21.98
C LEU A 616 -51.20 36.01 -23.24
N ASP A 617 -51.12 34.84 -23.86
CA ASP A 617 -51.93 34.46 -25.04
C ASP A 617 -53.44 34.48 -24.72
N GLY A 618 -53.82 34.03 -23.52
CA GLY A 618 -55.19 34.14 -23.01
C GLY A 618 -55.65 35.59 -22.84
N SER A 619 -54.78 36.47 -22.30
CA SER A 619 -55.07 37.90 -22.17
C SER A 619 -55.15 38.61 -23.52
N TYR A 620 -54.33 38.24 -24.51
CA TYR A 620 -54.43 38.74 -25.88
C TYR A 620 -55.72 38.29 -26.55
N SER A 621 -56.09 37.01 -26.42
CA SER A 621 -57.33 36.46 -26.95
C SER A 621 -58.56 37.16 -26.37
N GLU A 622 -58.55 37.43 -25.06
CA GLU A 622 -59.60 38.18 -24.37
C GLU A 622 -59.64 39.66 -24.82
N ALA A 623 -58.49 40.31 -25.01
CA ALA A 623 -58.45 41.68 -25.54
C ALA A 623 -58.95 41.77 -26.99
N ILE A 624 -58.66 40.76 -27.83
CA ILE A 624 -59.22 40.63 -29.19
C ILE A 624 -60.74 40.49 -29.12
N ARG A 625 -61.24 39.57 -28.28
CA ARG A 625 -62.68 39.34 -28.06
C ARG A 625 -63.40 40.63 -27.61
N GLN A 626 -62.81 41.37 -26.67
CA GLN A 626 -63.35 42.66 -26.22
C GLN A 626 -63.34 43.72 -27.33
N ASN A 627 -62.32 43.76 -28.18
CA ASN A 627 -62.27 44.66 -29.33
C ASN A 627 -63.32 44.29 -30.39
N GLU A 628 -63.56 43.00 -30.65
CA GLU A 628 -64.64 42.52 -31.52
C GLU A 628 -66.02 42.91 -30.97
N GLU A 629 -66.27 42.74 -29.67
CA GLU A 629 -67.49 43.21 -29.01
C GLU A 629 -67.66 44.73 -29.10
N LEU A 630 -66.57 45.49 -28.97
CA LEU A 630 -66.55 46.94 -29.10
C LEU A 630 -66.82 47.40 -30.54
N ILE A 631 -66.31 46.69 -31.55
CA ILE A 631 -66.62 46.92 -32.97
C ILE A 631 -68.10 46.63 -33.23
N LEU A 632 -68.63 45.52 -32.72
CA LEU A 632 -70.05 45.17 -32.85
C LEU A 632 -70.95 46.23 -32.19
N LEU A 633 -70.60 46.71 -31.00
CA LEU A 633 -71.30 47.79 -30.30
C LEU A 633 -71.23 49.11 -31.07
N LYS A 634 -70.07 49.48 -31.64
CA LYS A 634 -69.95 50.66 -32.52
C LYS A 634 -70.83 50.54 -33.76
N SER A 635 -70.89 49.35 -34.39
CA SER A 635 -71.76 49.10 -35.54
C SER A 635 -73.23 49.24 -35.18
N GLN A 636 -73.66 48.67 -34.05
CA GLN A 636 -75.03 48.81 -33.54
C GLN A 636 -75.37 50.27 -33.19
N LEU A 637 -74.42 51.00 -32.60
CA LEU A 637 -74.60 52.42 -32.28
C LEU A 637 -74.78 53.24 -33.56
N ASN A 638 -73.92 53.05 -34.58
CA ASN A 638 -74.06 53.71 -35.88
C ASN A 638 -75.39 53.36 -36.57
N GLU A 639 -75.84 52.11 -36.50
CA GLU A 639 -77.14 51.70 -37.03
C GLU A 639 -78.30 52.41 -36.30
N THR A 640 -78.23 52.55 -34.98
CA THR A 640 -79.23 53.33 -34.23
C THR A 640 -79.16 54.83 -34.50
N LEU A 641 -77.96 55.37 -34.75
CA LEU A 641 -77.75 56.78 -35.10
C LEU A 641 -78.38 57.08 -36.48
N LEU A 642 -78.10 56.26 -37.49
CA LEU A 642 -78.73 56.36 -38.82
C LEU A 642 -80.26 56.25 -38.77
N LYS A 643 -80.80 55.36 -37.92
CA LYS A 643 -82.25 55.26 -37.70
C LYS A 643 -82.83 56.52 -37.05
N LEU A 644 -82.13 57.10 -36.06
CA LEU A 644 -82.53 58.34 -35.41
C LEU A 644 -82.42 59.56 -36.34
N GLU A 645 -81.42 59.62 -37.22
CA GLU A 645 -81.30 60.63 -38.27
C GLU A 645 -82.43 60.50 -39.31
N GLY A 646 -82.79 59.26 -39.68
CA GLY A 646 -83.96 58.96 -40.51
C GLY A 646 -85.26 59.45 -39.86
N GLU A 647 -85.53 59.04 -38.62
CA GLU A 647 -86.69 59.53 -37.85
C GLU A 647 -86.69 61.05 -37.69
N GLN A 648 -85.54 61.68 -37.48
CA GLN A 648 -85.43 63.13 -37.33
C GLN A 648 -85.71 63.85 -38.66
N SER A 649 -85.27 63.29 -39.78
CA SER A 649 -85.57 63.79 -41.12
C SER A 649 -87.07 63.64 -41.44
N GLU A 650 -87.69 62.51 -41.07
CA GLU A 650 -89.14 62.34 -41.17
C GLU A 650 -89.91 63.34 -40.28
N ARG A 651 -89.47 63.57 -39.04
CA ARG A 651 -90.07 64.60 -38.16
C ARG A 651 -89.93 66.02 -38.72
N GLN A 652 -88.78 66.36 -39.30
CA GLN A 652 -88.60 67.64 -40.00
C GLN A 652 -89.54 67.77 -41.21
N LYS A 653 -89.71 66.68 -41.98
CA LYS A 653 -90.68 66.65 -43.07
C LYS A 653 -92.11 66.83 -42.56
N VAL A 654 -92.54 66.07 -41.55
CA VAL A 654 -93.88 66.24 -40.93
C VAL A 654 -94.08 67.65 -40.39
N ALA A 655 -93.06 68.28 -39.78
CA ALA A 655 -93.14 69.66 -39.33
C ALA A 655 -93.28 70.66 -40.49
N SER A 656 -92.61 70.41 -41.63
CA SER A 656 -92.78 71.18 -42.86
C SER A 656 -94.17 70.99 -43.48
N ASP A 657 -94.61 69.74 -43.64
CA ASP A 657 -95.94 69.37 -44.15
C ASP A 657 -97.05 69.99 -43.27
N LEU A 658 -96.88 69.99 -41.94
CA LEU A 658 -97.77 70.65 -40.98
C LEU A 658 -97.77 72.17 -41.13
N HIS A 659 -96.60 72.79 -41.34
CA HIS A 659 -96.50 74.24 -41.54
C HIS A 659 -97.12 74.69 -42.88
N GLU A 660 -97.03 73.87 -43.93
CA GLU A 660 -97.72 74.09 -45.20
C GLU A 660 -99.23 73.87 -45.10
N ALA A 661 -99.67 72.87 -44.33
CA ALA A 661 -101.08 72.67 -43.99
C ALA A 661 -101.62 73.85 -43.14
N GLN A 662 -100.85 74.37 -42.19
CA GLN A 662 -101.21 75.55 -41.40
C GLN A 662 -101.33 76.79 -42.29
N LYS A 663 -100.37 77.06 -43.19
CA LYS A 663 -100.48 78.13 -44.19
C LYS A 663 -101.73 78.00 -45.06
N SER A 664 -102.08 76.77 -45.43
CA SER A 664 -103.30 76.48 -46.20
C SER A 664 -104.57 76.73 -45.39
N LEU A 665 -104.54 76.43 -44.07
CA LEU A 665 -105.63 76.75 -43.14
C LEU A 665 -105.75 78.26 -42.89
N ASP A 666 -104.64 78.97 -42.70
CA ASP A 666 -104.60 80.42 -42.53
C ASP A 666 -105.13 81.13 -43.79
N LEU A 667 -104.80 80.62 -44.99
CA LEU A 667 -105.38 81.06 -46.25
C LEU A 667 -106.91 80.85 -46.30
N ILE A 668 -107.41 79.69 -45.86
CA ILE A 668 -108.85 79.44 -45.76
C ILE A 668 -109.51 80.37 -44.73
N GLN A 669 -108.89 80.60 -43.57
CA GLN A 669 -109.40 81.54 -42.57
C GLN A 669 -109.41 82.99 -43.08
N LEU A 670 -108.40 83.40 -43.86
CA LEU A 670 -108.34 84.71 -44.51
C LEU A 670 -109.43 84.86 -45.58
N GLU A 671 -109.69 83.80 -46.36
CA GLU A 671 -110.72 83.81 -47.40
C GLU A 671 -112.14 83.75 -46.78
N ILE A 672 -112.31 83.08 -45.64
CA ILE A 672 -113.53 83.14 -44.81
C ILE A 672 -113.71 84.54 -44.20
N LEU A 673 -112.64 85.19 -43.71
CA LEU A 673 -112.69 86.56 -43.19
C LEU A 673 -113.03 87.59 -44.27
N LYS A 674 -112.55 87.41 -45.51
CA LYS A 674 -113.01 88.20 -46.67
C LYS A 674 -114.49 87.93 -46.99
N ALA A 675 -114.97 86.70 -46.81
CA ALA A 675 -116.38 86.36 -46.98
C ALA A 675 -117.27 86.83 -45.81
N SER A 676 -116.69 87.28 -44.68
CA SER A 676 -117.42 87.77 -43.50
C SER A 676 -117.09 89.24 -43.15
N GLY A 677 -116.57 90.02 -44.10
CA GLY A 677 -115.81 91.24 -43.82
C GLY A 677 -116.17 92.49 -44.64
N ASP A 678 -117.37 92.59 -45.22
CA ASP A 678 -117.98 93.85 -45.68
C ASP A 678 -119.45 93.61 -46.07
N ALA A 679 -120.47 94.38 -45.67
CA ALA A 679 -120.74 95.12 -44.43
C ALA A 679 -122.28 95.34 -44.37
N ASN A 680 -122.88 95.56 -43.19
CA ASN A 680 -124.34 95.66 -43.08
C ASN A 680 -124.86 97.10 -43.30
N VAL A 681 -125.78 97.26 -44.27
CA VAL A 681 -126.80 98.34 -44.43
C VAL A 681 -126.33 99.79 -44.72
N ILE A 682 -126.78 100.36 -45.86
CA ILE A 682 -127.34 101.74 -45.96
C ILE A 682 -128.57 101.72 -46.91
N GLU A 683 -129.56 102.57 -46.60
CA GLU A 683 -130.91 102.68 -47.16
C GLU A 683 -131.02 103.44 -48.51
N ASN A 684 -132.06 103.11 -49.29
CA ASN A 684 -132.75 103.90 -50.32
C ASN A 684 -132.03 104.38 -51.61
N SER A 685 -132.73 104.20 -52.75
CA SER A 685 -132.45 104.59 -54.15
C SER A 685 -131.95 103.42 -55.04
N ASP A 686 -132.76 102.37 -55.23
CA ASP A 686 -133.77 102.21 -56.30
C ASP A 686 -133.23 102.38 -57.74
N VAL A 687 -133.50 101.51 -58.72
CA VAL A 687 -134.08 100.14 -58.79
C VAL A 687 -133.82 99.69 -60.26
N SER A 688 -133.33 98.51 -60.62
CA SER A 688 -134.02 97.20 -60.75
C SER A 688 -133.01 96.19 -61.37
N PRO A 689 -133.13 94.86 -61.15
CA PRO A 689 -131.95 94.14 -60.64
C PRO A 689 -131.63 92.76 -61.28
N GLU A 690 -130.79 92.00 -60.55
CA GLU A 690 -130.63 90.53 -60.56
C GLU A 690 -129.68 89.91 -61.60
N MET A 691 -128.50 90.53 -61.69
CA MET A 691 -127.20 89.88 -61.85
C MET A 691 -126.59 89.42 -60.49
N GLU A 692 -125.40 88.79 -60.55
CA GLU A 692 -124.33 88.78 -59.53
C GLU A 692 -124.25 87.73 -58.40
N GLU A 693 -125.18 86.79 -58.21
CA GLU A 693 -124.99 85.71 -57.20
C GLU A 693 -124.47 84.36 -57.73
N GLN A 694 -124.57 84.11 -59.04
CA GLN A 694 -124.21 82.81 -59.65
C GLN A 694 -122.71 82.69 -60.01
N GLU A 695 -122.12 83.76 -60.55
CA GLU A 695 -120.82 83.70 -61.25
C GLU A 695 -119.59 83.80 -60.32
N LYS A 696 -119.72 84.49 -59.17
CA LYS A 696 -118.69 84.46 -58.10
C LYS A 696 -118.60 83.07 -57.46
N LYS A 697 -119.71 82.34 -57.38
CA LYS A 697 -119.79 80.97 -56.84
C LYS A 697 -119.00 79.96 -57.70
N GLU A 698 -119.00 80.14 -59.02
CA GLU A 698 -118.43 79.18 -59.98
C GLU A 698 -116.90 79.24 -60.11
N LYS A 699 -116.25 80.39 -59.78
CA LYS A 699 -114.78 80.47 -59.63
C LYS A 699 -114.29 80.24 -58.20
N LEU A 700 -115.09 80.56 -57.18
CA LEU A 700 -114.71 80.34 -55.78
C LEU A 700 -114.75 78.84 -55.41
N MET A 701 -115.76 78.10 -55.91
CA MET A 701 -115.90 76.66 -55.66
C MET A 701 -114.69 75.82 -56.10
N PRO A 702 -114.13 75.93 -57.33
CA PRO A 702 -112.95 75.15 -57.71
C PRO A 702 -111.68 75.59 -56.95
N SER A 703 -111.51 76.88 -56.64
CA SER A 703 -110.39 77.38 -55.81
C SER A 703 -110.43 76.82 -54.39
N LEU A 704 -111.58 76.92 -53.73
CA LEU A 704 -111.78 76.43 -52.37
C LEU A 704 -111.76 74.89 -52.35
N SER A 705 -112.37 74.22 -53.33
CA SER A 705 -112.31 72.75 -53.46
C SER A 705 -110.89 72.27 -53.74
N GLN A 706 -110.07 72.97 -54.52
CA GLN A 706 -108.67 72.62 -54.75
C GLN A 706 -107.84 72.84 -53.48
N THR A 707 -108.11 73.90 -52.70
CA THR A 707 -107.43 74.16 -51.43
C THR A 707 -107.83 73.15 -50.36
N VAL A 708 -109.13 72.83 -50.24
CA VAL A 708 -109.65 71.74 -49.39
C VAL A 708 -109.07 70.39 -49.84
N THR A 709 -108.98 70.10 -51.14
CA THR A 709 -108.37 68.86 -51.65
C THR A 709 -106.90 68.77 -51.28
N LYS A 710 -106.12 69.86 -51.40
CA LYS A 710 -104.74 69.93 -50.92
C LYS A 710 -104.64 69.70 -49.40
N LEU A 711 -105.51 70.34 -48.63
CA LEU A 711 -105.53 70.18 -47.17
C LEU A 711 -105.94 68.76 -46.76
N GLN A 712 -106.85 68.13 -47.49
CA GLN A 712 -107.29 66.75 -47.32
C GLN A 712 -106.18 65.75 -47.73
N GLN A 713 -105.41 66.05 -48.79
CA GLN A 713 -104.20 65.31 -49.18
C GLN A 713 -103.08 65.45 -48.12
N CYS A 714 -102.82 66.66 -47.60
CA CYS A 714 -101.88 66.86 -46.51
C CYS A 714 -102.33 66.16 -45.22
N LEU A 715 -103.61 66.23 -44.86
CA LEU A 715 -104.17 65.51 -43.71
C LEU A 715 -104.05 64.00 -43.88
N GLN A 716 -104.27 63.48 -45.10
CA GLN A 716 -104.09 62.07 -45.42
C GLN A 716 -102.61 61.65 -45.39
N ALA A 717 -101.69 62.48 -45.88
CA ALA A 717 -100.25 62.25 -45.80
C ALA A 717 -99.74 62.27 -44.35
N VAL A 718 -100.20 63.22 -43.53
CA VAL A 718 -99.91 63.30 -42.10
C VAL A 718 -100.51 62.10 -41.35
N ASN A 719 -101.75 61.69 -41.62
CA ASN A 719 -102.33 60.48 -41.02
C ASN A 719 -101.58 59.21 -41.43
N GLN A 720 -101.16 59.07 -42.70
CA GLN A 720 -100.34 57.94 -43.14
C GLN A 720 -98.97 57.93 -42.44
N GLN A 721 -98.33 59.09 -42.27
CA GLN A 721 -97.05 59.19 -41.54
C GLN A 721 -97.22 58.95 -40.03
N LEU A 722 -98.30 59.43 -39.40
CA LEU A 722 -98.63 59.12 -38.00
C LEU A 722 -98.94 57.63 -37.78
N THR A 723 -99.60 56.98 -38.74
CA THR A 723 -99.88 55.53 -38.69
C THR A 723 -98.58 54.74 -38.79
N LYS A 724 -97.71 55.06 -39.76
CA LYS A 724 -96.36 54.49 -39.87
C LYS A 724 -95.52 54.72 -38.61
N GLY A 725 -95.57 55.93 -38.04
CA GLY A 725 -94.88 56.26 -36.79
C GLY A 725 -95.39 55.45 -35.59
N ARG A 726 -96.68 55.09 -35.56
CA ARG A 726 -97.27 54.23 -34.54
C ARG A 726 -96.84 52.77 -34.69
N GLU A 727 -96.75 52.29 -35.93
CA GLU A 727 -96.24 50.97 -36.28
C GLU A 727 -94.74 50.83 -35.95
N THR A 728 -93.90 51.81 -36.30
CA THR A 728 -92.47 51.79 -35.93
C THR A 728 -92.28 51.84 -34.42
N PHE A 729 -93.06 52.64 -33.67
CA PHE A 729 -93.01 52.62 -32.20
C PHE A 729 -93.41 51.26 -31.60
N GLN A 730 -94.42 50.58 -32.15
CA GLN A 730 -94.77 49.21 -31.73
C GLN A 730 -93.64 48.22 -32.03
N ILE A 731 -93.04 48.29 -33.22
CA ILE A 731 -91.92 47.43 -33.64
C ILE A 731 -90.68 47.65 -32.76
N ILE A 732 -90.33 48.91 -32.45
CA ILE A 732 -89.21 49.25 -31.54
C ILE A 732 -89.51 48.77 -30.11
N GLY A 733 -90.74 48.92 -29.64
CA GLY A 733 -91.20 48.41 -28.34
C GLY A 733 -91.06 46.89 -28.22
N MET A 734 -91.57 46.14 -29.21
CA MET A 734 -91.45 44.67 -29.24
C MET A 734 -89.98 44.21 -29.34
N ASN A 735 -89.17 44.85 -30.18
CA ASN A 735 -87.75 44.50 -30.32
C ASN A 735 -86.96 44.76 -29.03
N ARG A 736 -87.25 45.83 -28.27
CA ARG A 736 -86.65 46.06 -26.94
C ARG A 736 -87.01 44.95 -25.95
N ILE A 737 -88.27 44.52 -25.92
CA ILE A 737 -88.74 43.44 -25.03
C ILE A 737 -88.05 42.11 -25.40
N GLN A 738 -88.00 41.75 -26.70
CA GLN A 738 -87.32 40.54 -27.16
C GLN A 738 -85.80 40.55 -26.87
N ASN A 739 -85.11 41.68 -27.09
CA ASN A 739 -83.68 41.78 -26.78
C ASN A 739 -83.39 41.74 -25.28
N SER A 740 -84.25 42.32 -24.44
CA SER A 740 -84.15 42.20 -22.97
C SER A 740 -84.32 40.74 -22.51
N ASN A 741 -85.29 40.03 -23.08
CA ASN A 741 -85.49 38.60 -22.79
C ASN A 741 -84.33 37.73 -23.28
N LYS A 742 -83.78 37.99 -24.49
CA LYS A 742 -82.57 37.30 -24.98
C LYS A 742 -81.36 37.52 -24.07
N LYS A 743 -81.12 38.76 -23.59
CA LYS A 743 -80.03 39.03 -22.63
C LYS A 743 -80.24 38.29 -21.30
N LYS A 744 -81.46 38.24 -20.76
CA LYS A 744 -81.76 37.45 -19.55
C LYS A 744 -81.51 35.96 -19.74
N CYS A 745 -81.95 35.36 -20.86
CA CYS A 745 -81.66 33.96 -21.16
C CYS A 745 -80.15 33.70 -21.24
N LYS A 746 -79.39 34.54 -21.97
CA LYS A 746 -77.95 34.34 -22.15
C LYS A 746 -77.17 34.42 -20.82
N TYR A 747 -77.58 35.31 -19.91
CA TYR A 747 -77.02 35.37 -18.55
C TYR A 747 -77.34 34.12 -17.70
N MET A 748 -78.54 33.55 -17.81
CA MET A 748 -78.85 32.30 -17.10
C MET A 748 -78.05 31.11 -17.65
N THR A 749 -77.80 31.05 -18.96
CA THR A 749 -76.95 30.03 -19.60
C THR A 749 -75.44 30.22 -19.36
N GLN A 750 -75.03 31.29 -18.67
CA GLN A 750 -73.63 31.48 -18.21
C GLN A 750 -73.47 31.31 -16.69
N MET A 751 -74.56 31.10 -15.93
CA MET A 751 -74.53 30.75 -14.50
C MET A 751 -74.80 29.27 -14.21
N PHE A 752 -75.15 28.50 -15.23
CA PHE A 752 -75.18 27.03 -15.24
C PHE A 752 -74.06 26.53 -16.14
#